data_AF-A0A3R7KN00-F1
#
_entry.id   AF-A0A3R7KN00-F1
#
_cell.length_a   1.000
_cell.length_b   1.000
_cell.length_c   1.000
_cell.angle_alpha   90.00
_cell.angle_beta   90.00
_cell.angle_gamma   90.00
#
_symmetry.space_group_name_H-M   'P 1'
#
loop_
_entity.id
_entity.type
_entity.pdbx_description
1 polymer ?
#
loop_
_entity_poly.entity_id
_entity_poly.type
_entity_poly.pdbx_seq_one_letter_code
_entity_poly.pdbx_strand_id
1 'polypeptide(L)'
;MMTKEAKQSLILSQVHALVGEWLPFGANQISALNERLGAMERCQGGLFSSKLDMQPTETHFEVTPGLTQVKILDFDAIRFINFEAEINFPESDGVIQVENFGMHLHVSGAVLYGVKIDAIMNHTERSIPLDLLARLLVDVHQDSSGIIHDLLSRYQLSVLDMLFMGKAEQRNKYNLITAAVIEPKLPARMYLDKGERENELKQVLGEIYACYDITRDDVLFLGRDGCLLSGPGAERYEALLTTFMGLNSREIFIRNFFVRTFVLNDMLMNLRQSIRNYRKHGEHALKGVKKSLSDAARHMILLIECLQYLLESVEALELPPVPVDIAGSKIYKSLQLLERKNNVIVRCKDSIKLIERLRTQLDTLITKFEGISRLQLTYVSQGFDINIQRLTESLRVRDQLGENLDVIRMIFAGNLSFDIIDRLSGGTFNVPNPSWFLDWIKKPIIDVPLAFLVINLLWLAVVWIAIQAWLDRQVFRAGATLVIRAHTDKRINLMQLRRFLSQRDLQLGTFEYELGGRPELQSYIWVEDCFPSKGSTTHVMIVVDEKQKLLRSIRLQIACPLEESVPIHSRRLSRGMHRMRSYSTLRRPSRRLHPAPSSVTTMENNILEQFSILLRGEGVYQERHAPLARLGSQLNLLALTHSYNQETNTDNPMEVERRFWKGLRGTMDAPVYGADIVASLFGNVDALSWNLGDLNTILRKIDLPGVTRPMLYFGMWRAMFAFHTEDMDLFSINYVHTGKPKFWYGIPPDAAPQLERAAQSMFPEKHHTCSQFLRHKTSLISPARLREFGVPFYRAYQKPGEFVITFPAAYHQGFNLGLNIAEAVNFASLHWIPYGLKAKVCKCLPDSVRIDMDSFLTKLFSEPPSGPELLGDDPWVFSCKCHKYCSSNSSDVEVEAKVTAVEGKYIRVHYKGESADNDEWLPVSSKELQRRIVAVEPPLVKTKDL
;
A
#
# COMPACT_ATOMS: atom_id res chain seq x y z
N MET A 1 -6.16 -54.44 -37.13
CA MET A 1 -5.02 -55.24 -36.59
C MET A 1 -5.64 -56.21 -35.60
N MET A 2 -5.66 -57.52 -35.91
CA MET A 2 -6.37 -58.51 -35.11
C MET A 2 -5.85 -58.53 -33.68
N THR A 3 -6.69 -58.12 -32.74
CA THR A 3 -6.47 -58.18 -31.30
C THR A 3 -6.33 -59.64 -30.90
N LYS A 4 -5.11 -60.07 -30.57
CA LYS A 4 -4.92 -61.25 -29.73
C LYS A 4 -5.71 -60.99 -28.45
N GLU A 5 -6.82 -61.68 -28.25
CA GLU A 5 -7.50 -61.70 -26.96
C GLU A 5 -6.47 -62.15 -25.91
N ALA A 6 -6.18 -61.26 -24.95
CA ALA A 6 -5.37 -61.63 -23.80
C ALA A 6 -6.05 -62.81 -23.12
N LYS A 7 -5.28 -63.84 -22.77
CA LYS A 7 -5.80 -65.04 -22.14
C LYS A 7 -6.30 -64.64 -20.74
N GLN A 8 -7.62 -64.57 -20.57
CA GLN A 8 -8.27 -64.14 -19.33
C GLN A 8 -7.94 -65.14 -18.21
N SER A 9 -7.19 -64.70 -17.18
CA SER A 9 -6.73 -65.58 -16.11
C SER A 9 -7.54 -65.47 -14.82
N LEU A 10 -8.19 -64.32 -14.58
CA LEU A 10 -9.09 -64.09 -13.44
C LEU A 10 -10.44 -63.48 -13.87
N ILE A 11 -11.52 -64.05 -13.33
CA ILE A 11 -12.90 -63.60 -13.56
C ILE A 11 -13.55 -63.29 -12.22
N LEU A 12 -14.25 -62.16 -12.13
CA LEU A 12 -15.01 -61.74 -10.96
C LEU A 12 -16.51 -61.75 -11.26
N SER A 13 -17.32 -62.00 -10.24
CA SER A 13 -18.79 -61.94 -10.33
C SER A 13 -19.35 -60.92 -9.33
N GLN A 14 -20.43 -60.23 -9.71
CA GLN A 14 -21.11 -59.20 -8.92
C GLN A 14 -20.11 -58.17 -8.37
N VAL A 15 -19.48 -57.45 -9.29
CA VAL A 15 -18.40 -56.53 -8.94
C VAL A 15 -18.97 -55.15 -8.58
N HIS A 16 -18.67 -54.70 -7.37
CA HIS A 16 -18.88 -53.32 -6.94
C HIS A 16 -17.51 -52.66 -6.78
N ALA A 17 -17.33 -51.53 -7.48
CA ALA A 17 -16.12 -50.74 -7.43
C ALA A 17 -16.39 -49.41 -6.72
N LEU A 18 -15.59 -49.13 -5.69
CA LEU A 18 -15.52 -47.85 -5.02
C LEU A 18 -14.15 -47.23 -5.32
N VAL A 19 -14.14 -45.98 -5.77
CA VAL A 19 -12.91 -45.21 -5.96
C VAL A 19 -12.88 -44.12 -4.89
N GLY A 20 -11.80 -44.09 -4.11
CA GLY A 20 -11.63 -43.20 -2.98
C GLY A 20 -10.61 -42.12 -3.24
N GLU A 21 -11.00 -40.88 -2.95
CA GLU A 21 -10.15 -39.70 -3.02
C GLU A 21 -10.22 -38.91 -1.72
N TRP A 22 -9.18 -38.15 -1.42
CA TRP A 22 -9.21 -37.17 -0.34
C TRP A 22 -8.91 -35.77 -0.87
N LEU A 23 -9.78 -34.82 -0.51
CA LEU A 23 -9.73 -33.42 -0.89
C LEU A 23 -9.68 -32.52 0.36
N PRO A 24 -8.92 -31.41 0.34
CA PRO A 24 -8.75 -30.54 1.50
C PRO A 24 -9.96 -29.62 1.70
N PHE A 25 -11.07 -30.18 2.18
CA PHE A 25 -12.34 -29.48 2.43
C PHE A 25 -12.72 -29.51 3.91
N GLY A 26 -13.53 -28.53 4.29
CA GLY A 26 -14.19 -28.48 5.60
C GLY A 26 -15.67 -28.15 5.48
N ALA A 27 -16.27 -27.85 6.62
CA ALA A 27 -17.72 -27.63 6.78
C ALA A 27 -18.26 -26.52 5.86
N ASN A 28 -17.52 -25.41 5.76
CA ASN A 28 -17.94 -24.26 4.96
C ASN A 28 -17.93 -24.57 3.47
N GLN A 29 -16.99 -25.39 3.00
CA GLN A 29 -16.87 -25.80 1.61
C GLN A 29 -17.99 -26.77 1.20
N ILE A 30 -18.39 -27.67 2.11
CA ILE A 30 -19.56 -28.55 1.89
C ILE A 30 -20.85 -27.74 1.88
N SER A 31 -21.03 -26.81 2.82
CA SER A 31 -22.20 -25.92 2.84
C SER A 31 -22.32 -25.08 1.56
N ALA A 32 -21.22 -24.47 1.11
CA ALA A 32 -21.18 -23.72 -0.14
C ALA A 32 -21.42 -24.60 -1.39
N LEU A 33 -21.03 -25.88 -1.34
CA LEU A 33 -21.32 -26.84 -2.40
C LEU A 33 -22.81 -27.19 -2.43
N ASN A 34 -23.41 -27.48 -1.27
CA ASN A 34 -24.84 -27.75 -1.14
C ASN A 34 -25.70 -26.59 -1.67
N GLU A 35 -25.30 -25.35 -1.36
CA GLU A 35 -25.97 -24.14 -1.88
C GLU A 35 -25.82 -24.05 -3.40
N ARG A 36 -24.62 -24.26 -3.95
CA ARG A 36 -24.39 -24.21 -5.41
C ARG A 36 -25.16 -25.28 -6.18
N LEU A 37 -25.28 -26.48 -5.62
CA LEU A 37 -25.99 -27.59 -6.25
C LEU A 37 -27.53 -27.46 -6.11
N GLY A 38 -28.01 -26.43 -5.41
CA GLY A 38 -29.43 -26.24 -5.18
C GLY A 38 -30.03 -27.31 -4.27
N ALA A 39 -29.24 -27.92 -3.37
CA ALA A 39 -29.72 -28.99 -2.47
C ALA A 39 -30.88 -28.52 -1.58
N MET A 40 -30.86 -27.25 -1.18
CA MET A 40 -31.90 -26.62 -0.35
C MET A 40 -33.03 -26.01 -1.17
N GLU A 41 -32.93 -26.01 -2.50
CA GLU A 41 -33.91 -25.43 -3.41
C GLU A 41 -34.99 -26.44 -3.80
N ARG A 42 -36.07 -25.93 -4.42
CA ARG A 42 -37.18 -26.77 -4.91
C ARG A 42 -36.75 -27.64 -6.10
N CYS A 43 -35.83 -27.16 -6.92
CA CYS A 43 -35.26 -27.90 -8.04
C CYS A 43 -33.85 -28.34 -7.67
N GLN A 44 -33.72 -29.56 -7.15
CA GLN A 44 -32.44 -30.10 -6.71
C GLN A 44 -31.63 -30.63 -7.88
N GLY A 45 -30.37 -30.22 -7.99
CA GLY A 45 -29.46 -30.65 -9.06
C GLY A 45 -29.62 -29.85 -10.36
N GLY A 46 -29.09 -30.40 -11.46
CA GLY A 46 -29.07 -29.71 -12.76
C GLY A 46 -27.84 -30.04 -13.59
N LEU A 47 -27.60 -29.22 -14.62
CA LEU A 47 -26.42 -29.32 -15.49
C LEU A 47 -25.36 -28.31 -15.02
N PHE A 48 -24.15 -28.79 -14.79
CA PHE A 48 -23.03 -28.00 -14.28
C PHE A 48 -21.87 -27.99 -15.28
N SER A 49 -21.13 -26.88 -15.30
CA SER A 49 -19.91 -26.71 -16.10
C SER A 49 -18.93 -25.77 -15.41
N SER A 50 -17.64 -26.09 -15.50
CA SER A 50 -16.55 -25.21 -15.11
C SER A 50 -16.29 -24.05 -16.08
N LYS A 51 -16.92 -24.04 -17.27
CA LYS A 51 -16.76 -22.97 -18.27
C LYS A 51 -17.40 -21.67 -17.78
N LEU A 52 -16.65 -20.58 -17.94
CA LEU A 52 -17.06 -19.25 -17.53
C LEU A 52 -17.61 -18.50 -18.74
N ASP A 53 -18.78 -17.89 -18.58
CA ASP A 53 -19.33 -17.02 -19.60
C ASP A 53 -18.49 -15.75 -19.73
N MET A 54 -17.69 -15.69 -20.80
CA MET A 54 -16.83 -14.56 -21.12
C MET A 54 -17.60 -13.41 -21.78
N GLN A 55 -18.84 -13.63 -22.20
CA GLN A 55 -19.70 -12.67 -22.90
C GLN A 55 -21.10 -12.66 -22.27
N PRO A 56 -21.24 -12.28 -20.98
CA PRO A 56 -22.51 -12.34 -20.24
C PRO A 56 -23.63 -11.42 -20.77
N THR A 57 -23.31 -10.59 -21.77
CA THR A 57 -24.28 -9.73 -22.46
C THR A 57 -24.97 -10.42 -23.63
N GLU A 58 -24.49 -11.58 -24.07
CA GLU A 58 -25.10 -12.35 -25.14
C GLU A 58 -26.24 -13.22 -24.61
N THR A 59 -27.24 -13.49 -25.45
CA THR A 59 -28.43 -14.29 -25.06
C THR A 59 -28.23 -15.79 -25.20
N HIS A 60 -27.04 -16.22 -25.63
CA HIS A 60 -26.70 -17.62 -25.85
C HIS A 60 -25.34 -17.88 -25.22
N PHE A 61 -25.26 -18.93 -24.41
CA PHE A 61 -24.01 -19.43 -23.85
C PHE A 61 -23.76 -20.80 -24.49
N GLU A 62 -22.91 -20.84 -25.52
CA GLU A 62 -22.61 -22.07 -26.24
C GLU A 62 -21.65 -22.92 -25.40
N VAL A 63 -22.18 -24.01 -24.84
CA VAL A 63 -21.39 -25.01 -24.11
C VAL A 63 -21.23 -26.22 -25.00
N THR A 64 -19.99 -26.70 -25.15
CA THR A 64 -19.72 -27.97 -25.82
C THR A 64 -20.48 -29.11 -25.13
N PRO A 65 -20.94 -30.13 -25.86
CA PRO A 65 -21.47 -31.36 -25.25
C PRO A 65 -20.44 -31.96 -24.29
N GLY A 66 -20.89 -32.56 -23.18
CA GLY A 66 -20.06 -32.97 -22.03
C GLY A 66 -20.49 -32.36 -20.68
N LEU A 67 -21.73 -31.87 -20.54
CA LEU A 67 -22.21 -31.30 -19.28
C LEU A 67 -22.38 -32.38 -18.22
N THR A 68 -21.94 -32.07 -17.00
CA THR A 68 -22.16 -32.91 -15.84
C THR A 68 -23.59 -32.73 -15.35
N GLN A 69 -24.41 -33.76 -15.46
CA GLN A 69 -25.75 -33.78 -14.87
C GLN A 69 -25.66 -34.33 -13.45
N VAL A 70 -26.25 -33.60 -12.49
CA VAL A 70 -26.27 -33.99 -11.07
C VAL A 70 -27.70 -34.13 -10.59
N LYS A 71 -27.97 -35.21 -9.87
CA LYS A 71 -29.23 -35.47 -9.19
C LYS A 71 -28.96 -35.80 -7.72
N ILE A 72 -29.47 -34.97 -6.83
CA ILE A 72 -29.21 -35.09 -5.39
C ILE A 72 -30.04 -36.24 -4.82
N LEU A 73 -29.38 -37.09 -4.02
CA LEU A 73 -30.02 -38.23 -3.34
C LEU A 73 -30.34 -37.89 -1.87
N ASP A 74 -29.32 -37.42 -1.15
CA ASP A 74 -29.39 -37.12 0.28
C ASP A 74 -28.31 -36.09 0.65
N PHE A 75 -28.55 -35.25 1.65
CA PHE A 75 -27.56 -34.27 2.08
C PHE A 75 -27.76 -33.85 3.53
N ASP A 76 -26.65 -33.51 4.17
CA ASP A 76 -26.60 -32.73 5.39
C ASP A 76 -25.99 -31.36 5.06
N ALA A 77 -26.59 -30.28 5.56
CA ALA A 77 -26.17 -28.93 5.22
C ALA A 77 -24.67 -28.66 5.47
N ILE A 78 -24.04 -29.39 6.40
CA ILE A 78 -22.67 -29.15 6.85
C ILE A 78 -21.77 -30.39 6.66
N ARG A 79 -22.32 -31.60 6.86
CA ARG A 79 -21.51 -32.82 7.01
C ARG A 79 -21.24 -33.55 5.71
N PHE A 80 -22.22 -33.70 4.83
CA PHE A 80 -22.04 -34.47 3.60
C PHE A 80 -23.08 -34.16 2.53
N ILE A 81 -22.80 -34.58 1.30
CA ILE A 81 -23.76 -34.63 0.21
C ILE A 81 -23.60 -35.93 -0.58
N ASN A 82 -24.74 -36.55 -0.91
CA ASN A 82 -24.88 -37.72 -1.76
C ASN A 82 -25.65 -37.35 -3.03
N PHE A 83 -25.10 -37.69 -4.18
CA PHE A 83 -25.75 -37.42 -5.46
C PHE A 83 -25.32 -38.43 -6.53
N GLU A 84 -26.18 -38.59 -7.54
CA GLU A 84 -25.87 -39.30 -8.79
C GLU A 84 -25.32 -38.27 -9.79
N ALA A 85 -24.23 -38.62 -10.47
CA ALA A 85 -23.65 -37.81 -11.53
C ALA A 85 -23.50 -38.62 -12.82
N GLU A 86 -23.84 -37.99 -13.94
CA GLU A 86 -23.72 -38.54 -15.30
C GLU A 86 -23.00 -37.51 -16.18
N ILE A 87 -22.01 -37.95 -16.97
CA ILE A 87 -21.32 -37.07 -17.91
C ILE A 87 -21.88 -37.31 -19.31
N ASN A 88 -22.47 -36.27 -19.89
CA ASN A 88 -23.09 -36.36 -21.20
C ASN A 88 -22.05 -36.14 -22.33
N PHE A 89 -21.13 -37.08 -22.54
CA PHE A 89 -20.20 -37.02 -23.67
C PHE A 89 -20.82 -37.54 -24.98
N PRO A 90 -20.49 -36.93 -26.14
CA PRO A 90 -20.92 -37.46 -27.43
C PRO A 90 -20.06 -38.69 -27.80
N GLU A 91 -20.64 -39.87 -27.71
CA GLU A 91 -19.98 -41.14 -28.06
C GLU A 91 -19.85 -41.35 -29.58
N SER A 92 -18.85 -42.16 -29.97
CA SER A 92 -18.69 -42.59 -31.37
C SER A 92 -19.76 -43.60 -31.79
N ASP A 93 -20.12 -43.61 -33.09
CA ASP A 93 -21.17 -44.49 -33.64
C ASP A 93 -20.96 -45.98 -33.27
N GLY A 94 -21.90 -46.52 -32.48
CA GLY A 94 -21.92 -47.93 -32.08
C GLY A 94 -21.38 -48.25 -30.67
N VAL A 95 -20.88 -47.25 -29.94
CA VAL A 95 -20.50 -47.39 -28.52
C VAL A 95 -21.64 -46.89 -27.64
N ILE A 96 -22.12 -47.74 -26.74
CA ILE A 96 -23.13 -47.37 -25.73
C ILE A 96 -22.42 -47.45 -24.37
N GLN A 97 -22.04 -46.29 -23.84
CA GLN A 97 -21.50 -46.15 -22.49
C GLN A 97 -22.59 -45.51 -21.62
N VAL A 98 -22.96 -46.20 -20.53
CA VAL A 98 -23.95 -45.71 -19.57
C VAL A 98 -23.30 -45.75 -18.20
N GLU A 99 -22.87 -44.58 -17.72
CA GLU A 99 -22.12 -44.46 -16.47
C GLU A 99 -22.85 -43.52 -15.51
N ASN A 100 -23.50 -44.12 -14.52
CA ASN A 100 -24.08 -43.41 -13.40
C ASN A 100 -23.16 -43.56 -12.20
N PHE A 101 -22.55 -42.46 -11.78
CA PHE A 101 -21.69 -42.42 -10.60
C PHE A 101 -22.51 -42.09 -9.35
N GLY A 102 -22.51 -42.98 -8.36
CA GLY A 102 -22.94 -42.63 -7.01
C GLY A 102 -21.82 -41.89 -6.30
N MET A 103 -22.02 -40.65 -5.89
CA MET A 103 -20.98 -39.83 -5.27
C MET A 103 -21.32 -39.46 -3.83
N HIS A 104 -20.36 -39.64 -2.94
CA HIS A 104 -20.44 -39.23 -1.54
C HIS A 104 -19.28 -38.29 -1.21
N LEU A 105 -19.60 -37.05 -0.82
CA LEU A 105 -18.61 -36.06 -0.38
C LEU A 105 -18.85 -35.74 1.10
N HIS A 106 -17.83 -35.92 1.93
CA HIS A 106 -17.91 -35.72 3.38
C HIS A 106 -17.03 -34.55 3.86
N VAL A 107 -17.42 -33.94 4.98
CA VAL A 107 -16.73 -32.81 5.63
C VAL A 107 -15.29 -33.11 6.04
N SER A 108 -14.97 -34.39 6.24
CA SER A 108 -13.59 -34.83 6.50
C SER A 108 -12.69 -34.82 5.27
N GLY A 109 -13.20 -34.36 4.11
CA GLY A 109 -12.51 -34.34 2.84
C GLY A 109 -12.54 -35.67 2.07
N ALA A 110 -13.17 -36.70 2.62
CA ALA A 110 -13.31 -37.98 1.92
C ALA A 110 -14.33 -37.85 0.77
N VAL A 111 -13.94 -38.30 -0.41
CA VAL A 111 -14.79 -38.38 -1.60
C VAL A 111 -14.80 -39.80 -2.11
N LEU A 112 -15.99 -40.37 -2.27
CA LEU A 112 -16.19 -41.72 -2.75
C LEU A 112 -17.00 -41.69 -4.04
N TYR A 113 -16.53 -42.43 -5.04
CA TYR A 113 -17.24 -42.67 -6.29
C TYR A 113 -17.59 -44.16 -6.34
N GLY A 114 -18.88 -44.48 -6.36
CA GLY A 114 -19.39 -45.83 -6.43
C GLY A 114 -19.94 -46.16 -7.81
N VAL A 115 -19.53 -47.31 -8.33
CA VAL A 115 -20.02 -47.87 -9.58
C VAL A 115 -20.33 -49.34 -9.38
N LYS A 116 -21.54 -49.74 -9.78
CA LYS A 116 -21.93 -51.14 -9.92
C LYS A 116 -21.74 -51.56 -11.38
N ILE A 117 -21.07 -52.68 -11.61
CA ILE A 117 -20.75 -53.13 -12.97
C ILE A 117 -21.72 -54.23 -13.40
N ASP A 118 -22.68 -53.86 -14.25
CA ASP A 118 -23.70 -54.78 -14.76
C ASP A 118 -23.21 -55.56 -16.02
N ALA A 119 -22.41 -54.93 -16.87
CA ALA A 119 -21.81 -55.57 -18.06
C ALA A 119 -20.59 -54.80 -18.56
N ILE A 120 -19.64 -55.50 -19.20
CA ILE A 120 -18.52 -54.91 -19.95
C ILE A 120 -18.37 -55.65 -21.28
N MET A 121 -18.50 -54.96 -22.41
CA MET A 121 -18.44 -55.56 -23.74
C MET A 121 -19.45 -56.73 -23.86
N ASN A 122 -18.97 -57.96 -24.10
CA ASN A 122 -19.81 -59.16 -24.20
C ASN A 122 -19.98 -59.92 -22.87
N HIS A 123 -19.42 -59.39 -21.78
CA HIS A 123 -19.41 -60.02 -20.46
C HIS A 123 -20.51 -59.44 -19.57
N THR A 124 -21.25 -60.32 -18.90
CA THR A 124 -22.32 -59.94 -17.96
C THR A 124 -21.79 -59.84 -16.52
N GLU A 125 -22.58 -59.28 -15.60
CA GLU A 125 -22.30 -59.12 -14.16
C GLU A 125 -21.70 -60.36 -13.48
N ARG A 126 -22.02 -61.56 -13.98
CA ARG A 126 -21.54 -62.83 -13.40
C ARG A 126 -20.13 -63.22 -13.82
N SER A 127 -19.56 -62.58 -14.83
CA SER A 127 -18.39 -63.06 -15.55
C SER A 127 -17.55 -61.88 -16.08
N ILE A 128 -17.05 -61.03 -15.18
CA ILE A 128 -16.26 -59.84 -15.55
C ILE A 128 -14.75 -60.19 -15.50
N PRO A 129 -14.03 -60.16 -16.64
CA PRO A 129 -12.58 -60.36 -16.65
C PRO A 129 -11.86 -59.18 -15.99
N LEU A 130 -10.81 -59.48 -15.23
CA LEU A 130 -10.08 -58.46 -14.48
C LEU A 130 -9.32 -57.46 -15.38
N ASP A 131 -8.81 -57.90 -16.54
CA ASP A 131 -8.17 -57.02 -17.55
C ASP A 131 -9.15 -55.96 -18.12
N LEU A 132 -10.40 -56.34 -18.36
CA LEU A 132 -11.43 -55.40 -18.84
C LEU A 132 -11.85 -54.43 -17.73
N LEU A 133 -11.93 -54.92 -16.49
CA LEU A 133 -12.18 -54.07 -15.33
C LEU A 133 -11.07 -53.03 -15.13
N ALA A 134 -9.81 -53.40 -15.36
CA ALA A 134 -8.69 -52.46 -15.25
C ALA A 134 -8.83 -51.27 -16.20
N ARG A 135 -9.32 -51.50 -17.43
CA ARG A 135 -9.56 -50.44 -18.43
C ARG A 135 -10.70 -49.53 -18.02
N LEU A 136 -11.83 -50.12 -17.63
CA LEU A 136 -12.98 -49.37 -17.13
C LEU A 136 -12.60 -48.47 -15.95
N LEU A 137 -11.75 -48.97 -15.03
CA LEU A 137 -11.31 -48.17 -13.88
C LEU A 137 -10.42 -46.98 -14.26
N VAL A 138 -9.69 -47.03 -15.37
CA VAL A 138 -8.94 -45.87 -15.88
C VAL A 138 -9.91 -44.77 -16.31
N ASP A 139 -10.97 -45.14 -17.03
CA ASP A 139 -12.02 -44.21 -17.49
C ASP A 139 -12.75 -43.61 -16.29
N VAL A 140 -13.17 -44.46 -15.34
CA VAL A 140 -13.76 -44.02 -14.06
C VAL A 140 -12.86 -43.02 -13.33
N HIS A 141 -11.54 -43.20 -13.32
CA HIS A 141 -10.61 -42.26 -12.67
C HIS A 141 -10.57 -40.89 -13.37
N GLN A 142 -10.60 -40.87 -14.70
CA GLN A 142 -10.58 -39.66 -15.51
C GLN A 142 -11.91 -38.91 -15.40
N ASP A 143 -13.02 -39.61 -15.58
CA ASP A 143 -14.37 -39.05 -15.59
C ASP A 143 -14.77 -38.49 -14.23
N SER A 144 -14.51 -39.24 -13.16
CA SER A 144 -14.75 -38.72 -11.81
C SER A 144 -13.85 -37.51 -11.48
N SER A 145 -12.68 -37.37 -12.12
CA SER A 145 -11.87 -36.15 -11.99
C SER A 145 -12.49 -34.97 -12.71
N GLY A 146 -13.07 -35.19 -13.88
CA GLY A 146 -13.82 -34.21 -14.67
C GLY A 146 -15.07 -33.71 -13.93
N ILE A 147 -15.88 -34.63 -13.38
CA ILE A 147 -17.06 -34.29 -12.57
C ILE A 147 -16.68 -33.38 -11.41
N ILE A 148 -15.68 -33.77 -10.61
CA ILE A 148 -15.24 -32.92 -9.49
C ILE A 148 -14.71 -31.57 -9.97
N HIS A 149 -14.05 -31.51 -11.13
CA HIS A 149 -13.58 -30.25 -11.68
C HIS A 149 -14.74 -29.27 -11.98
N ASP A 150 -15.87 -29.78 -12.48
CA ASP A 150 -17.06 -28.96 -12.77
C ASP A 150 -17.86 -28.53 -11.52
N LEU A 151 -17.83 -29.34 -10.46
CA LEU A 151 -18.61 -29.06 -9.24
C LEU A 151 -17.90 -28.13 -8.26
N LEU A 152 -16.57 -28.18 -8.19
CA LEU A 152 -15.79 -27.44 -7.21
C LEU A 152 -15.68 -25.94 -7.50
N SER A 153 -15.45 -25.16 -6.44
CA SER A 153 -15.20 -23.71 -6.57
C SER A 153 -13.83 -23.42 -7.17
N ARG A 154 -13.66 -22.23 -7.75
CA ARG A 154 -12.33 -21.77 -8.24
C ARG A 154 -11.25 -21.78 -7.17
N TYR A 155 -11.61 -21.49 -5.92
CA TYR A 155 -10.67 -21.56 -4.81
C TYR A 155 -10.23 -23.02 -4.56
N GLN A 156 -11.16 -23.96 -4.48
CA GLN A 156 -10.85 -25.39 -4.32
C GLN A 156 -10.04 -25.94 -5.49
N LEU A 157 -10.36 -25.54 -6.72
CA LEU A 157 -9.57 -25.89 -7.90
C LEU A 157 -8.14 -25.34 -7.82
N SER A 158 -7.96 -24.09 -7.35
CA SER A 158 -6.62 -23.51 -7.21
C SER A 158 -5.72 -24.27 -6.23
N VAL A 159 -6.31 -24.90 -5.20
CA VAL A 159 -5.61 -25.77 -4.26
C VAL A 159 -5.14 -27.05 -4.96
N LEU A 160 -6.04 -27.68 -5.72
CA LEU A 160 -5.73 -28.91 -6.48
C LEU A 160 -4.72 -28.64 -7.60
N ASP A 161 -4.88 -27.55 -8.35
CA ASP A 161 -3.93 -27.14 -9.40
C ASP A 161 -2.54 -26.88 -8.83
N MET A 162 -2.45 -26.34 -7.62
CA MET A 162 -1.17 -26.13 -6.95
C MET A 162 -0.49 -27.47 -6.62
N LEU A 163 -1.25 -28.46 -6.13
CA LEU A 163 -0.72 -29.78 -5.77
C LEU A 163 -0.36 -30.63 -7.00
N PHE A 164 -1.23 -30.65 -8.01
CA PHE A 164 -1.10 -31.47 -9.21
C PHE A 164 -0.52 -30.71 -10.41
N MET A 165 -0.03 -29.49 -10.21
CA MET A 165 0.57 -28.64 -11.25
C MET A 165 -0.35 -28.38 -12.46
N GLY A 166 -1.65 -28.22 -12.20
CA GLY A 166 -2.67 -28.01 -13.24
C GLY A 166 -3.00 -29.26 -14.08
N LYS A 167 -2.55 -30.45 -13.65
CA LYS A 167 -2.87 -31.73 -14.32
C LYS A 167 -3.92 -32.50 -13.54
N ALA A 168 -5.19 -32.13 -13.75
CA ALA A 168 -6.33 -32.74 -13.05
C ALA A 168 -6.47 -34.25 -13.30
N GLU A 169 -6.07 -34.74 -14.48
CA GLU A 169 -6.09 -36.16 -14.88
C GLU A 169 -5.07 -37.03 -14.13
N GLN A 170 -4.03 -36.43 -13.55
CA GLN A 170 -2.98 -37.17 -12.83
C GLN A 170 -3.29 -37.36 -11.34
N ARG A 171 -4.57 -37.19 -10.97
CA ARG A 171 -5.02 -37.26 -9.60
C ARG A 171 -5.17 -38.71 -9.17
N ASN A 172 -4.14 -39.21 -8.49
CA ASN A 172 -4.12 -40.57 -7.99
C ASN A 172 -5.29 -40.82 -7.01
N LYS A 173 -6.05 -41.90 -7.25
CA LYS A 173 -7.16 -42.36 -6.40
C LYS A 173 -6.89 -43.79 -5.93
N TYR A 174 -7.62 -44.23 -4.91
CA TYR A 174 -7.50 -45.58 -4.35
C TYR A 174 -8.68 -46.44 -4.77
N ASN A 175 -8.42 -47.64 -5.30
CA ASN A 175 -9.47 -48.57 -5.73
C ASN A 175 -9.87 -49.50 -4.58
N LEU A 176 -11.16 -49.62 -4.31
CA LEU A 176 -11.74 -50.63 -3.43
C LEU A 176 -12.72 -51.46 -4.24
N ILE A 177 -12.41 -52.74 -4.42
CA ILE A 177 -13.24 -53.64 -5.22
C ILE A 177 -13.79 -54.71 -4.30
N THR A 178 -15.08 -54.96 -4.42
CA THR A 178 -15.75 -56.08 -3.79
C THR A 178 -16.40 -56.95 -4.86
N ALA A 179 -16.29 -58.26 -4.71
CA ALA A 179 -16.86 -59.23 -5.64
C ALA A 179 -17.39 -60.43 -4.87
N ALA A 180 -18.48 -61.03 -5.33
CA ALA A 180 -19.06 -62.20 -4.66
C ALA A 180 -18.18 -63.44 -4.81
N VAL A 181 -17.62 -63.66 -6.02
CA VAL A 181 -16.76 -64.82 -6.34
C VAL A 181 -15.62 -64.39 -7.26
N ILE A 182 -14.44 -64.98 -7.03
CA ILE A 182 -13.26 -64.93 -7.91
C ILE A 182 -12.99 -66.33 -8.48
N GLU A 183 -12.87 -66.42 -9.80
CA GLU A 183 -12.62 -67.67 -10.52
C GLU A 183 -11.27 -67.61 -11.28
N PRO A 184 -10.44 -68.68 -11.23
CA PRO A 184 -10.60 -69.87 -10.39
C PRO A 184 -10.35 -69.55 -8.90
N LYS A 185 -11.13 -70.16 -8.01
CA LYS A 185 -10.92 -70.03 -6.57
C LYS A 185 -9.66 -70.80 -6.14
N LEU A 186 -8.65 -70.06 -5.71
CA LEU A 186 -7.38 -70.58 -5.22
C LEU A 186 -7.07 -70.08 -3.79
N PRO A 187 -6.16 -70.73 -3.05
CA PRO A 187 -5.59 -70.17 -1.82
C PRO A 187 -4.78 -68.90 -2.11
N ALA A 188 -4.77 -67.92 -1.19
CA ALA A 188 -4.13 -66.60 -1.30
C ALA A 188 -2.72 -66.62 -1.94
N ARG A 189 -1.86 -67.57 -1.51
CA ARG A 189 -0.48 -67.70 -2.01
C ARG A 189 -0.37 -68.03 -3.50
N MET A 190 -1.38 -68.70 -4.07
CA MET A 190 -1.35 -69.19 -5.45
C MET A 190 -1.71 -68.09 -6.45
N TYR A 191 -2.31 -66.99 -5.98
CA TYR A 191 -2.54 -65.81 -6.81
C TYR A 191 -1.28 -64.95 -7.00
N LEU A 192 -0.29 -65.09 -6.12
CA LEU A 192 1.01 -64.40 -6.18
C LEU A 192 2.06 -65.30 -6.84
N ASP A 193 1.78 -65.70 -8.07
CA ASP A 193 2.56 -66.68 -8.83
C ASP A 193 3.66 -66.06 -9.71
N LYS A 194 3.83 -64.73 -9.68
CA LYS A 194 4.65 -63.93 -10.61
C LYS A 194 4.32 -64.17 -12.09
N GLY A 195 3.11 -64.69 -12.36
CA GLY A 195 2.61 -65.03 -13.68
C GLY A 195 1.51 -64.09 -14.15
N GLU A 196 0.64 -64.58 -15.03
CA GLU A 196 -0.46 -63.81 -15.62
C GLU A 196 -1.46 -63.33 -14.55
N ARG A 197 -1.77 -64.16 -13.54
CA ARG A 197 -2.74 -63.83 -12.47
C ARG A 197 -2.27 -62.69 -11.58
N GLU A 198 -1.02 -62.74 -11.11
CA GLU A 198 -0.45 -61.65 -10.31
C GLU A 198 -0.40 -60.35 -11.12
N ASN A 199 -0.06 -60.43 -12.42
CA ASN A 199 -0.01 -59.26 -13.29
C ASN A 199 -1.39 -58.64 -13.51
N GLU A 200 -2.45 -59.43 -13.72
CA GLU A 200 -3.83 -58.91 -13.82
C GLU A 200 -4.28 -58.22 -12.51
N LEU A 201 -3.98 -58.80 -11.35
CA LEU A 201 -4.27 -58.15 -10.06
C LEU A 201 -3.49 -56.84 -9.87
N LYS A 202 -2.23 -56.79 -10.31
CA LYS A 202 -1.39 -55.60 -10.22
C LYS A 202 -1.85 -54.45 -11.10
N GLN A 203 -2.47 -54.73 -12.24
CA GLN A 203 -3.04 -53.68 -13.10
C GLN A 203 -4.11 -52.87 -12.37
N VAL A 204 -4.85 -53.51 -11.46
CA VAL A 204 -5.98 -52.89 -10.75
C VAL A 204 -5.61 -52.37 -9.37
N LEU A 205 -4.80 -53.11 -8.62
CA LEU A 205 -4.47 -52.85 -7.22
C LEU A 205 -3.07 -52.22 -7.02
N GLY A 206 -2.28 -52.13 -8.09
CA GLY A 206 -0.85 -51.81 -8.01
C GLY A 206 -0.04 -52.95 -7.38
N GLU A 207 1.17 -52.64 -6.92
CA GLU A 207 2.02 -53.65 -6.26
C GLU A 207 1.34 -54.23 -5.01
N ILE A 208 1.12 -55.54 -5.01
CA ILE A 208 0.46 -56.29 -3.94
C ILE A 208 1.50 -56.59 -2.86
N TYR A 209 1.29 -56.09 -1.65
CA TYR A 209 2.20 -56.33 -0.52
C TYR A 209 1.66 -57.36 0.47
N ALA A 210 0.34 -57.63 0.46
CA ALA A 210 -0.25 -58.65 1.31
C ALA A 210 -1.47 -59.31 0.66
N CYS A 211 -1.64 -60.61 0.92
CA CYS A 211 -2.79 -61.40 0.50
C CYS A 211 -3.17 -62.34 1.65
N TYR A 212 -4.45 -62.40 2.00
CA TYR A 212 -4.95 -63.15 3.15
C TYR A 212 -6.13 -64.05 2.79
N ASP A 213 -6.07 -65.30 3.22
CA ASP A 213 -7.22 -66.20 3.27
C ASP A 213 -8.03 -65.90 4.54
N ILE A 214 -9.19 -65.24 4.40
CA ILE A 214 -10.01 -64.84 5.54
C ILE A 214 -10.87 -66.03 5.99
N THR A 215 -11.65 -66.58 5.06
CA THR A 215 -12.42 -67.83 5.22
C THR A 215 -12.07 -68.80 4.10
N ARG A 216 -12.84 -69.89 3.93
CA ARG A 216 -12.66 -70.81 2.79
C ARG A 216 -12.98 -70.12 1.46
N ASP A 217 -13.96 -69.22 1.48
CA ASP A 217 -14.49 -68.56 0.28
C ASP A 217 -14.02 -67.11 0.17
N ASP A 218 -13.60 -66.49 1.26
CA ASP A 218 -13.18 -65.08 1.28
C ASP A 218 -11.65 -64.91 1.14
N VAL A 219 -11.20 -64.12 0.15
CA VAL A 219 -9.79 -63.73 -0.03
C VAL A 219 -9.68 -62.21 -0.08
N LEU A 220 -8.72 -61.67 0.66
CA LEU A 220 -8.42 -60.24 0.72
C LEU A 220 -7.05 -59.95 0.11
N PHE A 221 -7.01 -59.10 -0.89
CA PHE A 221 -5.80 -58.58 -1.52
C PHE A 221 -5.58 -57.12 -1.11
N LEU A 222 -4.38 -56.81 -0.63
CA LEU A 222 -3.98 -55.45 -0.28
C LEU A 222 -2.82 -55.01 -1.19
N GLY A 223 -3.12 -54.04 -2.05
CA GLY A 223 -2.17 -53.41 -2.96
C GLY A 223 -1.92 -51.95 -2.62
N ARG A 224 -0.88 -51.40 -3.27
CA ARG A 224 -0.44 -50.01 -3.11
C ARG A 224 -1.53 -49.02 -3.52
N ASP A 225 -2.22 -49.27 -4.63
CA ASP A 225 -3.15 -48.35 -5.26
C ASP A 225 -4.61 -48.85 -5.17
N GLY A 226 -4.83 -50.05 -4.62
CA GLY A 226 -6.16 -50.53 -4.28
C GLY A 226 -6.20 -51.79 -3.41
N CYS A 227 -7.40 -52.19 -3.00
CA CYS A 227 -7.67 -53.48 -2.37
C CYS A 227 -8.87 -54.20 -3.00
N LEU A 228 -8.85 -55.52 -2.94
CA LEU A 228 -9.92 -56.39 -3.44
C LEU A 228 -10.33 -57.36 -2.35
N LEU A 229 -11.61 -57.37 -1.99
CA LEU A 229 -12.21 -58.42 -1.16
C LEU A 229 -13.16 -59.25 -2.02
N SER A 230 -12.83 -60.52 -2.22
CA SER A 230 -13.72 -61.46 -2.92
C SER A 230 -14.32 -62.44 -1.92
N GLY A 231 -15.65 -62.51 -1.88
CA GLY A 231 -16.41 -63.41 -1.01
C GLY A 231 -17.90 -63.07 -0.94
N PRO A 232 -18.79 -64.05 -0.67
CA PRO A 232 -20.25 -63.86 -0.67
C PRO A 232 -20.76 -62.90 0.42
N GLY A 233 -19.94 -62.56 1.40
CA GLY A 233 -20.25 -61.64 2.49
C GLY A 233 -19.50 -60.30 2.44
N ALA A 234 -18.83 -59.96 1.34
CA ALA A 234 -17.93 -58.81 1.24
C ALA A 234 -18.61 -57.46 1.63
N GLU A 235 -19.87 -57.28 1.26
CA GLU A 235 -20.66 -56.07 1.54
C GLU A 235 -20.83 -55.79 3.05
N ARG A 236 -20.84 -56.84 3.88
CA ARG A 236 -21.02 -56.67 5.35
C ARG A 236 -19.86 -55.92 6.00
N TYR A 237 -18.69 -55.90 5.35
CA TYR A 237 -17.47 -55.28 5.85
C TYR A 237 -17.18 -53.93 5.20
N GLU A 238 -18.13 -53.37 4.46
CA GLU A 238 -17.97 -52.11 3.73
C GLU A 238 -17.44 -50.98 4.62
N ALA A 239 -17.97 -50.81 5.84
CA ALA A 239 -17.50 -49.78 6.78
C ALA A 239 -16.00 -49.90 7.13
N LEU A 240 -15.47 -51.12 7.26
CA LEU A 240 -14.04 -51.34 7.50
C LEU A 240 -13.21 -50.99 6.27
N LEU A 241 -13.67 -51.41 5.10
CA LEU A 241 -12.99 -51.24 3.83
C LEU A 241 -12.99 -49.77 3.37
N THR A 242 -14.08 -49.04 3.57
CA THR A 242 -14.17 -47.60 3.28
C THR A 242 -13.32 -46.78 4.23
N THR A 243 -13.24 -47.15 5.52
CA THR A 243 -12.30 -46.53 6.47
C THR A 243 -10.85 -46.76 6.04
N PHE A 244 -10.52 -48.00 5.64
CA PHE A 244 -9.20 -48.34 5.11
C PHE A 244 -8.85 -47.55 3.85
N MET A 245 -9.77 -47.50 2.88
CA MET A 245 -9.62 -46.70 1.67
C MET A 245 -9.40 -45.22 2.02
N GLY A 246 -10.22 -44.64 2.92
CA GLY A 246 -10.08 -43.26 3.35
C GLY A 246 -8.73 -42.93 4.00
N LEU A 247 -8.11 -43.86 4.72
CA LEU A 247 -6.75 -43.71 5.24
C LEU A 247 -5.70 -43.77 4.12
N ASN A 248 -5.84 -44.67 3.15
CA ASN A 248 -4.91 -44.78 2.02
C ASN A 248 -5.04 -43.60 1.05
N SER A 249 -6.24 -43.05 0.83
CA SER A 249 -6.43 -41.84 0.02
C SER A 249 -5.71 -40.64 0.64
N ARG A 250 -5.72 -40.51 1.97
CA ARG A 250 -4.94 -39.49 2.71
C ARG A 250 -3.44 -39.72 2.59
N GLU A 251 -2.99 -40.96 2.64
CA GLU A 251 -1.58 -41.33 2.43
C GLU A 251 -1.10 -40.97 1.01
N ILE A 252 -1.92 -41.24 -0.02
CA ILE A 252 -1.67 -40.80 -1.40
C ILE A 252 -1.56 -39.27 -1.47
N PHE A 253 -2.46 -38.55 -0.79
CA PHE A 253 -2.43 -37.09 -0.75
C PHE A 253 -1.14 -36.56 -0.12
N ILE A 254 -0.70 -37.10 1.02
CA ILE A 254 0.58 -36.73 1.67
C ILE A 254 1.77 -36.93 0.72
N ARG A 255 1.77 -38.02 -0.05
CA ARG A 255 2.84 -38.30 -1.02
C ARG A 255 2.93 -37.19 -2.07
N ASN A 256 1.80 -36.76 -2.63
CA ASN A 256 1.77 -35.67 -3.62
C ASN A 256 2.12 -34.31 -2.99
N PHE A 257 1.63 -34.06 -1.78
CA PHE A 257 2.00 -32.89 -0.98
C PHE A 257 3.52 -32.79 -0.81
N PHE A 258 4.18 -33.89 -0.42
CA PHE A 258 5.62 -33.94 -0.22
C PHE A 258 6.39 -33.63 -1.52
N VAL A 259 5.98 -34.20 -2.66
CA VAL A 259 6.55 -33.86 -3.97
C VAL A 259 6.43 -32.36 -4.24
N ARG A 260 5.29 -31.74 -3.91
CA ARG A 260 5.09 -30.31 -4.10
C ARG A 260 5.98 -29.45 -3.20
N THR A 261 6.27 -29.89 -1.97
CA THR A 261 7.21 -29.17 -1.09
C THR A 261 8.62 -29.07 -1.67
N PHE A 262 9.09 -30.10 -2.39
CA PHE A 262 10.40 -30.04 -3.06
C PHE A 262 10.43 -29.05 -4.21
N VAL A 263 9.34 -28.98 -4.98
CA VAL A 263 9.21 -28.03 -6.09
C VAL A 263 9.22 -26.59 -5.56
N LEU A 264 8.54 -26.35 -4.44
CA LEU A 264 8.60 -25.05 -3.77
C LEU A 264 10.01 -24.75 -3.24
N ASN A 265 10.70 -25.72 -2.66
CA ASN A 265 12.09 -25.55 -2.23
C ASN A 265 13.01 -25.16 -3.40
N ASP A 266 12.90 -25.84 -4.55
CA ASP A 266 13.68 -25.48 -5.74
C ASP A 266 13.36 -24.07 -6.25
N MET A 267 12.07 -23.71 -6.27
CA MET A 267 11.62 -22.35 -6.61
C MET A 267 12.25 -21.29 -5.68
N LEU A 268 12.33 -21.56 -4.37
CA LEU A 268 12.98 -20.67 -3.39
C LEU A 268 14.50 -20.61 -3.59
N MET A 269 15.16 -21.71 -3.99
CA MET A 269 16.58 -21.71 -4.33
C MET A 269 16.87 -20.88 -5.58
N ASN A 270 16.04 -21.02 -6.62
CA ASN A 270 16.11 -20.22 -7.84
C ASN A 270 15.85 -18.73 -7.58
N LEU A 271 14.88 -18.41 -6.72
CA LEU A 271 14.62 -17.05 -6.25
C LEU A 271 15.81 -16.46 -5.50
N ARG A 272 16.44 -17.23 -4.60
CA ARG A 272 17.64 -16.80 -3.88
C ARG A 272 18.78 -16.45 -4.83
N GLN A 273 19.00 -17.27 -5.85
CA GLN A 273 20.04 -17.03 -6.85
C GLN A 273 19.72 -15.80 -7.71
N SER A 274 18.45 -15.62 -8.09
CA SER A 274 17.98 -14.46 -8.83
C SER A 274 18.15 -13.16 -8.03
N ILE A 275 17.84 -13.17 -6.73
CA ILE A 275 18.05 -12.04 -5.82
C ILE A 275 19.54 -11.72 -5.66
N ARG A 276 20.41 -12.72 -5.54
CA ARG A 276 21.88 -12.52 -5.48
C ARG A 276 22.43 -11.91 -6.76
N ASN A 277 21.97 -12.37 -7.91
CA ASN A 277 22.44 -11.94 -9.22
C ASN A 277 21.73 -10.69 -9.74
N TYR A 278 20.89 -10.04 -8.92
CA TYR A 278 20.13 -8.83 -9.28
C TYR A 278 21.03 -7.74 -9.88
N ARG A 279 22.22 -7.50 -9.29
CA ARG A 279 23.17 -6.49 -9.78
C ARG A 279 23.66 -6.73 -11.21
N LYS A 280 23.59 -7.97 -11.73
CA LYS A 280 24.04 -8.32 -13.08
C LYS A 280 22.94 -8.19 -14.14
N HIS A 281 21.67 -8.27 -13.77
CA HIS A 281 20.55 -8.46 -14.73
C HIS A 281 19.56 -7.28 -14.82
N GLY A 282 19.77 -6.19 -14.07
CA GLY A 282 18.99 -4.94 -14.21
C GLY A 282 17.51 -5.04 -13.79
N GLU A 283 16.68 -4.11 -14.28
CA GLU A 283 15.28 -3.92 -13.85
C GLU A 283 14.31 -5.03 -14.27
N HIS A 284 14.54 -5.70 -15.42
CA HIS A 284 13.68 -6.80 -15.89
C HIS A 284 13.69 -8.00 -14.93
N ALA A 285 14.80 -8.24 -14.24
CA ALA A 285 14.90 -9.27 -13.20
C ALA A 285 14.01 -8.96 -11.99
N LEU A 286 13.78 -7.68 -11.65
CA LEU A 286 13.00 -7.28 -10.48
C LEU A 286 11.53 -7.66 -10.60
N LYS A 287 10.93 -7.44 -11.79
CA LYS A 287 9.54 -7.81 -12.07
C LYS A 287 9.35 -9.33 -12.04
N GLY A 288 10.31 -10.08 -12.60
CA GLY A 288 10.32 -11.54 -12.56
C GLY A 288 10.44 -12.07 -11.13
N VAL A 289 11.39 -11.55 -10.34
CA VAL A 289 11.58 -11.93 -8.94
C VAL A 289 10.33 -11.60 -8.11
N LYS A 290 9.72 -10.43 -8.28
CA LYS A 290 8.49 -10.06 -7.56
C LYS A 290 7.33 -11.01 -7.87
N LYS A 291 7.13 -11.37 -9.14
CA LYS A 291 6.10 -12.33 -9.54
C LYS A 291 6.36 -13.71 -8.92
N SER A 292 7.58 -14.23 -9.08
CA SER A 292 7.95 -15.53 -8.52
C SER A 292 7.88 -15.56 -6.99
N LEU A 293 8.20 -14.47 -6.30
CA LEU A 293 8.06 -14.35 -4.85
C LEU A 293 6.58 -14.40 -4.42
N SER A 294 5.71 -13.70 -5.16
CA SER A 294 4.25 -13.74 -4.94
C SER A 294 3.68 -15.13 -5.19
N ASP A 295 4.11 -15.82 -6.24
CA ASP A 295 3.68 -17.18 -6.55
C ASP A 295 4.16 -18.18 -5.49
N ALA A 296 5.41 -18.05 -5.02
CA ALA A 296 5.94 -18.87 -3.93
C ALA A 296 5.17 -18.65 -2.62
N ALA A 297 4.83 -17.40 -2.29
CA ALA A 297 4.02 -17.08 -1.12
C ALA A 297 2.60 -17.66 -1.22
N ARG A 298 1.96 -17.55 -2.39
CA ARG A 298 0.65 -18.16 -2.64
C ARG A 298 0.70 -19.68 -2.46
N HIS A 299 1.69 -20.36 -3.06
CA HIS A 299 1.83 -21.81 -2.89
C HIS A 299 2.09 -22.21 -1.44
N MET A 300 2.88 -21.43 -0.69
CA MET A 300 3.14 -21.67 0.74
C MET A 300 1.85 -21.64 1.56
N ILE A 301 1.02 -20.62 1.37
CA ILE A 301 -0.26 -20.46 2.08
C ILE A 301 -1.17 -21.65 1.80
N LEU A 302 -1.35 -22.01 0.52
CA LEU A 302 -2.21 -23.12 0.13
C LEU A 302 -1.70 -24.46 0.68
N LEU A 303 -0.39 -24.69 0.73
CA LEU A 303 0.18 -25.91 1.33
C LEU A 303 -0.05 -25.98 2.85
N ILE A 304 0.14 -24.87 3.57
CA ILE A 304 -0.15 -24.82 5.01
C ILE A 304 -1.60 -25.22 5.27
N GLU A 305 -2.53 -24.63 4.51
CA GLU A 305 -3.95 -24.89 4.65
C GLU A 305 -4.32 -26.35 4.32
N CYS A 306 -3.77 -26.92 3.24
CA CYS A 306 -3.97 -28.34 2.90
C CYS A 306 -3.54 -29.28 4.04
N LEU A 307 -2.40 -28.98 4.66
CA LEU A 307 -1.84 -29.80 5.71
C LEU A 307 -2.67 -29.72 7.00
N GLN A 308 -3.27 -28.55 7.28
CA GLN A 308 -4.20 -28.36 8.39
C GLN A 308 -5.46 -29.20 8.20
N TYR A 309 -6.15 -29.08 7.05
CA TYR A 309 -7.32 -29.92 6.75
C TYR A 309 -7.00 -31.40 6.83
N LEU A 310 -5.83 -31.80 6.33
CA LEU A 310 -5.42 -33.19 6.36
C LEU A 310 -5.22 -33.69 7.80
N LEU A 311 -4.50 -32.93 8.64
CA LEU A 311 -4.27 -33.29 10.03
C LEU A 311 -5.60 -33.39 10.80
N GLU A 312 -6.46 -32.38 10.69
CA GLU A 312 -7.79 -32.36 11.31
C GLU A 312 -8.61 -33.57 10.87
N SER A 313 -8.59 -33.92 9.58
CA SER A 313 -9.33 -35.05 9.05
C SER A 313 -8.89 -36.41 9.60
N VAL A 314 -7.60 -36.57 9.90
CA VAL A 314 -7.05 -37.83 10.43
C VAL A 314 -7.28 -37.90 11.93
N GLU A 315 -7.11 -36.78 12.64
CA GLU A 315 -7.35 -36.70 14.08
C GLU A 315 -8.82 -36.98 14.41
N ALA A 316 -9.74 -36.37 13.67
CA ALA A 316 -11.19 -36.56 13.80
C ALA A 316 -11.70 -37.92 13.31
N LEU A 317 -10.88 -38.73 12.63
CA LEU A 317 -11.30 -40.04 12.12
C LEU A 317 -11.54 -41.03 13.26
N GLU A 318 -12.79 -41.37 13.53
CA GLU A 318 -13.15 -42.44 14.45
C GLU A 318 -13.01 -43.80 13.76
N LEU A 319 -12.34 -44.75 14.43
CA LEU A 319 -12.18 -46.10 13.89
C LEU A 319 -13.42 -46.94 14.20
N PRO A 320 -13.94 -47.71 13.22
CA PRO A 320 -15.06 -48.60 13.45
C PRO A 320 -14.72 -49.68 14.49
N PRO A 321 -15.69 -50.11 15.31
CA PRO A 321 -15.47 -51.17 16.28
C PRO A 321 -15.12 -52.49 15.60
N VAL A 322 -14.39 -53.36 16.30
CA VAL A 322 -14.04 -54.68 15.79
C VAL A 322 -15.32 -55.49 15.58
N PRO A 323 -15.56 -56.06 14.38
CA PRO A 323 -16.72 -56.92 14.16
C PRO A 323 -16.67 -58.18 15.04
N VAL A 324 -17.84 -58.65 15.45
CA VAL A 324 -17.99 -59.81 16.35
C VAL A 324 -17.67 -61.12 15.65
N ASP A 325 -17.78 -61.16 14.33
CA ASP A 325 -17.58 -62.35 13.52
C ASP A 325 -16.10 -62.65 13.27
N ILE A 326 -15.78 -63.95 13.11
CA ILE A 326 -14.39 -64.43 12.96
C ILE A 326 -13.73 -63.85 11.70
N ALA A 327 -14.48 -63.75 10.60
CA ALA A 327 -14.00 -63.19 9.34
C ALA A 327 -13.70 -61.68 9.47
N GLY A 328 -14.64 -60.92 10.02
CA GLY A 328 -14.47 -59.48 10.29
C GLY A 328 -13.34 -59.17 11.28
N SER A 329 -13.15 -59.98 12.32
CA SER A 329 -12.00 -59.85 13.24
C SER A 329 -10.66 -60.08 12.53
N LYS A 330 -10.59 -61.09 11.64
CA LYS A 330 -9.39 -61.32 10.80
C LYS A 330 -9.15 -60.16 9.85
N ILE A 331 -10.18 -59.65 9.17
CA ILE A 331 -10.08 -58.49 8.27
C ILE A 331 -9.59 -57.27 9.05
N TYR A 332 -10.19 -56.95 10.20
CA TYR A 332 -9.77 -55.83 11.05
C TYR A 332 -8.29 -55.93 11.44
N LYS A 333 -7.83 -57.12 11.83
CA LYS A 333 -6.42 -57.38 12.16
C LYS A 333 -5.51 -57.23 10.94
N SER A 334 -5.94 -57.68 9.76
CA SER A 334 -5.18 -57.56 8.51
C SER A 334 -5.04 -56.13 8.00
N LEU A 335 -6.06 -55.28 8.21
CA LEU A 335 -6.06 -53.89 7.72
C LEU A 335 -5.16 -52.97 8.56
N GLN A 336 -4.93 -53.29 9.84
CA GLN A 336 -4.08 -52.54 10.77
C GLN A 336 -4.43 -51.03 10.83
N LEU A 337 -5.72 -50.70 10.94
CA LEU A 337 -6.21 -49.32 10.82
C LEU A 337 -5.57 -48.34 11.81
N LEU A 338 -5.34 -48.76 13.05
CA LEU A 338 -4.74 -47.91 14.08
C LEU A 338 -3.29 -47.55 13.76
N GLU A 339 -2.50 -48.53 13.33
CA GLU A 339 -1.09 -48.31 12.94
C GLU A 339 -1.02 -47.36 11.74
N ARG A 340 -1.87 -47.56 10.74
CA ARG A 340 -1.96 -46.69 9.57
C ARG A 340 -2.37 -45.26 9.93
N LYS A 341 -3.39 -45.08 10.77
CA LYS A 341 -3.80 -43.77 11.28
C LYS A 341 -2.61 -43.06 11.94
N ASN A 342 -1.90 -43.74 12.82
CA ASN A 342 -0.73 -43.18 13.50
C ASN A 342 0.41 -42.82 12.54
N ASN A 343 0.68 -43.67 11.54
CA ASN A 343 1.69 -43.39 10.52
C ASN A 343 1.38 -42.12 9.73
N VAL A 344 0.12 -41.95 9.31
CA VAL A 344 -0.34 -40.73 8.62
C VAL A 344 -0.16 -39.49 9.51
N ILE A 345 -0.51 -39.57 10.81
CA ILE A 345 -0.32 -38.46 11.76
C ILE A 345 1.17 -38.09 11.90
N VAL A 346 2.06 -39.08 12.04
CA VAL A 346 3.51 -38.84 12.14
C VAL A 346 4.02 -38.14 10.88
N ARG A 347 3.61 -38.61 9.70
CA ARG A 347 3.98 -37.98 8.42
C ARG A 347 3.45 -36.55 8.27
N CYS A 348 2.25 -36.27 8.76
CA CYS A 348 1.72 -34.90 8.82
C CYS A 348 2.59 -34.02 9.71
N LYS A 349 2.92 -34.47 10.93
CA LYS A 349 3.75 -33.73 11.89
C LYS A 349 5.15 -33.44 11.34
N ASP A 350 5.74 -34.37 10.61
CA ASP A 350 7.04 -34.14 9.96
C ASP A 350 6.92 -33.18 8.77
N SER A 351 5.83 -33.24 8.03
CA SER A 351 5.53 -32.29 6.94
C SER A 351 5.37 -30.86 7.44
N ILE A 352 4.82 -30.65 8.65
CA ILE A 352 4.71 -29.32 9.29
C ILE A 352 6.10 -28.70 9.46
N LYS A 353 7.07 -29.46 10.01
CA LYS A 353 8.44 -28.98 10.21
C LYS A 353 9.10 -28.54 8.90
N LEU A 354 8.84 -29.26 7.81
CA LEU A 354 9.37 -28.92 6.49
C LEU A 354 8.77 -27.61 5.96
N ILE A 355 7.46 -27.44 6.08
CA ILE A 355 6.76 -26.21 5.68
C ILE A 355 7.25 -25.01 6.49
N GLU A 356 7.39 -25.13 7.81
CA GLU A 356 7.89 -24.05 8.68
C GLU A 356 9.30 -23.61 8.28
N ARG A 357 10.17 -24.57 7.93
CA ARG A 357 11.50 -24.27 7.41
C ARG A 357 11.43 -23.50 6.10
N LEU A 358 10.59 -23.92 5.15
CA LEU A 358 10.46 -23.23 3.86
C LEU A 358 9.83 -21.84 4.02
N ARG A 359 8.86 -21.67 4.92
CA ARG A 359 8.27 -20.38 5.27
C ARG A 359 9.33 -19.40 5.78
N THR A 360 10.14 -19.83 6.75
CA THR A 360 11.24 -19.01 7.28
C THR A 360 12.23 -18.59 6.17
N GLN A 361 12.50 -19.48 5.20
CA GLN A 361 13.34 -19.15 4.05
C GLN A 361 12.68 -18.12 3.12
N LEU A 362 11.38 -18.25 2.86
CA LEU A 362 10.62 -17.30 2.06
C LEU A 362 10.62 -15.91 2.73
N ASP A 363 10.33 -15.84 4.03
CA ASP A 363 10.34 -14.58 4.79
C ASP A 363 11.71 -13.90 4.72
N THR A 364 12.79 -14.68 4.83
CA THR A 364 14.16 -14.16 4.65
C THR A 364 14.40 -13.59 3.25
N LEU A 365 13.83 -14.20 2.21
CA LEU A 365 13.95 -13.71 0.83
C LEU A 365 13.11 -12.45 0.59
N ILE A 366 11.91 -12.38 1.18
CA ILE A 366 11.06 -11.18 1.15
C ILE A 366 11.82 -10.00 1.76
N THR A 367 12.33 -10.14 2.98
CA THR A 367 13.08 -9.07 3.66
C THR A 367 14.32 -8.62 2.86
N LYS A 368 15.05 -9.56 2.24
CA LYS A 368 16.19 -9.21 1.38
C LYS A 368 15.76 -8.45 0.13
N PHE A 369 14.65 -8.85 -0.50
CA PHE A 369 14.12 -8.19 -1.68
C PHE A 369 13.59 -6.78 -1.36
N GLU A 370 12.92 -6.59 -0.23
CA GLU A 370 12.49 -5.28 0.25
C GLU A 370 13.68 -4.34 0.52
N GLY A 371 14.75 -4.87 1.12
CA GLY A 371 16.00 -4.12 1.31
C GLY A 371 16.62 -3.65 -0.01
N ILE A 372 16.62 -4.50 -1.04
CA ILE A 372 17.08 -4.12 -2.39
C ILE A 372 16.19 -3.03 -2.99
N SER A 373 14.88 -3.17 -2.86
CA SER A 373 13.91 -2.20 -3.39
C SER A 373 14.08 -0.81 -2.73
N ARG A 374 14.31 -0.78 -1.41
CA ARG A 374 14.62 0.46 -0.67
C ARG A 374 15.93 1.09 -1.14
N LEU A 375 17.00 0.29 -1.30
CA LEU A 375 18.29 0.79 -1.79
C LEU A 375 18.20 1.42 -3.19
N GLN A 376 17.40 0.84 -4.09
CA GLN A 376 17.17 1.42 -5.42
C GLN A 376 16.45 2.77 -5.34
N LEU A 377 15.43 2.88 -4.48
CA LEU A 377 14.74 4.15 -4.24
C LEU A 377 15.70 5.21 -3.69
N THR A 378 16.58 4.84 -2.76
CA THR A 378 17.61 5.74 -2.22
C THR A 378 18.58 6.20 -3.31
N TYR A 379 19.03 5.30 -4.19
CA TYR A 379 19.96 5.65 -5.27
C TYR A 379 19.32 6.64 -6.26
N VAL A 380 18.05 6.42 -6.64
CA VAL A 380 17.29 7.33 -7.50
C VAL A 380 17.11 8.70 -6.82
N SER A 381 16.78 8.72 -5.53
CA SER A 381 16.66 9.95 -4.74
C SER A 381 17.98 10.73 -4.72
N GLN A 382 19.11 10.05 -4.45
CA GLN A 382 20.43 10.69 -4.43
C GLN A 382 20.81 11.25 -5.81
N GLY A 383 20.51 10.53 -6.89
CA GLY A 383 20.74 11.03 -8.26
C GLY A 383 19.91 12.28 -8.57
N PHE A 384 18.69 12.35 -8.04
CA PHE A 384 17.83 13.53 -8.16
C PHE A 384 18.40 14.74 -7.40
N ASP A 385 18.86 14.53 -6.17
CA ASP A 385 19.46 15.58 -5.34
C ASP A 385 20.72 16.19 -6.00
N ILE A 386 21.59 15.34 -6.56
CA ILE A 386 22.80 15.79 -7.29
C ILE A 386 22.40 16.61 -8.52
N ASN A 387 21.37 16.19 -9.26
CA ASN A 387 20.90 16.93 -10.43
C ASN A 387 20.29 18.29 -10.05
N ILE A 388 19.56 18.37 -8.93
CA ILE A 388 19.04 19.64 -8.41
C ILE A 388 20.18 20.56 -7.98
N GLN A 389 21.20 20.04 -7.29
CA GLN A 389 22.37 20.82 -6.90
C GLN A 389 23.07 21.40 -8.13
N ARG A 390 23.32 20.60 -9.16
CA ARG A 390 23.92 21.06 -10.43
C ARG A 390 23.09 22.13 -11.12
N LEU A 391 21.76 21.98 -11.13
CA LEU A 391 20.87 22.98 -11.72
C LEU A 391 20.91 24.30 -10.94
N THR A 392 20.91 24.23 -9.61
CA THR A 392 20.95 25.41 -8.74
C THR A 392 22.27 26.16 -8.89
N GLU A 393 23.39 25.43 -9.00
CA GLU A 393 24.71 26.00 -9.24
C GLU A 393 24.78 26.69 -10.61
N SER A 394 24.23 26.06 -11.66
CA SER A 394 24.16 26.66 -13.00
C SER A 394 23.31 27.96 -13.02
N LEU A 395 22.19 27.98 -12.29
CA LEU A 395 21.37 29.18 -12.14
C LEU A 395 22.13 30.30 -11.41
N ARG A 396 22.87 29.96 -10.36
CA ARG A 396 23.70 30.92 -9.60
C ARG A 396 24.81 31.53 -10.46
N VAL A 397 25.49 30.72 -11.28
CA VAL A 397 26.51 31.21 -12.23
C VAL A 397 25.89 32.18 -13.23
N ARG A 398 24.66 31.90 -13.69
CA ARG A 398 23.95 32.79 -14.62
C ARG A 398 23.58 34.13 -13.98
N ASP A 399 23.12 34.12 -12.74
CA ASP A 399 22.79 35.36 -12.01
C ASP A 399 24.05 36.21 -11.79
N GLN A 400 25.19 35.59 -11.46
CA GLN A 400 26.46 36.29 -11.29
C GLN A 400 27.00 36.87 -12.62
N LEU A 401 26.79 36.18 -13.75
CA LEU A 401 27.08 36.72 -15.08
C LEU A 401 26.17 37.93 -15.42
N GLY A 402 24.92 37.91 -14.95
CA GLY A 402 24.00 39.05 -15.08
C GLY A 402 24.51 40.30 -14.35
N GLU A 403 24.95 40.16 -13.10
CA GLU A 403 25.51 41.26 -12.32
C GLU A 403 26.78 41.86 -12.95
N ASN A 404 27.67 41.01 -13.49
CA ASN A 404 28.88 41.48 -14.17
C ASN A 404 28.56 42.28 -15.45
N LEU A 405 27.53 41.87 -16.20
CA LEU A 405 27.09 42.60 -17.39
C LEU A 405 26.51 43.97 -17.04
N ASP A 406 25.83 44.12 -15.90
CA ASP A 406 25.30 45.41 -15.45
C ASP A 406 26.41 46.40 -15.08
N VAL A 407 27.52 45.93 -14.52
CA VAL A 407 28.70 46.76 -14.25
C VAL A 407 29.33 47.26 -15.56
N ILE A 408 29.51 46.37 -16.55
CA ILE A 408 30.06 46.73 -17.87
C ILE A 408 29.15 47.76 -18.56
N ARG A 409 27.83 47.62 -18.44
CA ARG A 409 26.85 48.59 -18.95
C ARG A 409 27.02 49.97 -18.31
N MET A 410 27.24 50.03 -16.98
CA MET A 410 27.42 51.30 -16.27
C MET A 410 28.67 52.03 -16.76
N ILE A 411 29.77 51.30 -16.96
CA ILE A 411 31.02 51.86 -17.49
C ILE A 411 30.81 52.42 -18.91
N PHE A 412 30.12 51.68 -19.77
CA PHE A 412 29.84 52.13 -21.14
C PHE A 412 28.94 53.37 -21.19
N ALA A 413 27.87 53.41 -20.38
CA ALA A 413 27.00 54.58 -20.24
C ALA A 413 27.76 55.80 -19.68
N GLY A 414 28.70 55.56 -18.75
CA GLY A 414 29.65 56.54 -18.24
C GLY A 414 30.44 57.22 -19.35
N ASN A 415 31.21 56.42 -20.09
CA ASN A 415 32.06 56.93 -21.18
C ASN A 415 31.24 57.70 -22.23
N LEU A 416 30.11 57.16 -22.66
CA LEU A 416 29.25 57.83 -23.64
C LEU A 416 28.69 59.18 -23.13
N SER A 417 28.32 59.25 -21.85
CA SER A 417 27.76 60.47 -21.26
C SER A 417 28.79 61.60 -21.18
N PHE A 418 30.01 61.27 -20.78
CA PHE A 418 31.10 62.25 -20.68
C PHE A 418 31.58 62.70 -22.06
N ASP A 419 31.68 61.79 -23.05
CA ASP A 419 32.04 62.13 -24.44
C ASP A 419 31.03 63.10 -25.08
N ILE A 420 29.73 62.95 -24.80
CA ILE A 420 28.68 63.85 -25.32
C ILE A 420 28.81 65.26 -24.72
N ILE A 421 29.09 65.37 -23.41
CA ILE A 421 29.27 66.66 -22.73
C ILE A 421 30.56 67.35 -23.17
N ASP A 422 31.65 66.61 -23.35
CA ASP A 422 32.91 67.16 -23.84
C ASP A 422 32.76 67.78 -25.24
N ARG A 423 31.97 67.12 -26.10
CA ARG A 423 31.64 67.63 -27.45
C ARG A 423 30.69 68.83 -27.43
N LEU A 424 29.74 68.90 -26.49
CA LEU A 424 28.79 70.03 -26.34
C LEU A 424 29.39 71.24 -25.61
N SER A 425 30.35 71.03 -24.72
CA SER A 425 31.04 72.09 -23.96
C SER A 425 32.15 72.79 -24.75
N GLY A 426 32.38 72.35 -26.01
CA GLY A 426 33.25 73.01 -26.97
C GLY A 426 34.71 72.51 -26.95
N GLY A 427 34.98 71.34 -26.39
CA GLY A 427 36.35 70.82 -26.26
C GLY A 427 37.04 70.47 -27.58
N THR A 428 36.30 70.25 -28.68
CA THR A 428 36.86 69.64 -29.91
C THR A 428 36.51 70.33 -31.23
N PHE A 429 35.74 71.42 -31.22
CA PHE A 429 35.59 72.28 -32.40
C PHE A 429 36.12 73.66 -32.05
N ASN A 430 37.25 74.05 -32.67
CA ASN A 430 37.88 75.38 -32.60
C ASN A 430 36.96 76.49 -33.18
N VAL A 431 35.77 76.64 -32.64
CA VAL A 431 34.82 77.72 -32.96
C VAL A 431 34.73 78.61 -31.71
N PRO A 432 34.93 79.93 -31.82
CA PRO A 432 34.86 80.82 -30.67
C PRO A 432 33.46 80.76 -30.04
N ASN A 433 33.40 80.41 -28.75
CA ASN A 433 32.15 80.33 -28.01
C ASN A 433 31.44 81.70 -28.05
N PRO A 434 30.16 81.75 -28.44
CA PRO A 434 29.43 83.02 -28.53
C PRO A 434 29.29 83.67 -27.13
N SER A 435 29.24 85.00 -27.09
CA SER A 435 29.29 85.78 -25.84
C SER A 435 28.18 85.41 -24.84
N TRP A 436 27.00 85.03 -25.32
CA TRP A 436 25.89 84.55 -24.48
C TRP A 436 26.25 83.27 -23.71
N PHE A 437 27.07 82.37 -24.27
CA PHE A 437 27.50 81.13 -23.62
C PHE A 437 28.48 81.40 -22.48
N LEU A 438 29.38 82.37 -22.67
CA LEU A 438 30.36 82.76 -21.64
C LEU A 438 29.69 83.41 -20.43
N ASP A 439 28.69 84.27 -20.65
CA ASP A 439 28.03 85.00 -19.56
C ASP A 439 26.94 84.18 -18.85
N TRP A 440 26.20 83.31 -19.55
CA TRP A 440 25.09 82.56 -18.94
C TRP A 440 25.42 81.12 -18.56
N ILE A 441 26.47 80.51 -19.13
CA ILE A 441 26.80 79.10 -18.88
C ILE A 441 28.18 78.99 -18.22
N LYS A 442 29.23 79.61 -18.77
CA LYS A 442 30.58 79.45 -18.20
C LYS A 442 30.72 80.07 -16.80
N LYS A 443 30.40 81.36 -16.65
CA LYS A 443 30.53 82.08 -15.36
C LYS A 443 29.69 81.51 -14.20
N PRO A 444 28.39 81.18 -14.37
CA PRO A 444 27.57 80.72 -13.24
C PRO A 444 27.61 79.19 -13.02
N ILE A 445 27.99 78.38 -14.01
CA ILE A 445 27.89 76.91 -13.92
C ILE A 445 29.25 76.22 -13.95
N ILE A 446 30.19 76.67 -14.78
CA ILE A 446 31.50 76.01 -14.95
C ILE A 446 32.53 76.53 -13.95
N ASP A 447 32.55 77.84 -13.68
CA ASP A 447 33.53 78.48 -12.78
C ASP A 447 33.16 78.33 -11.29
N VAL A 448 31.92 77.89 -10.97
CA VAL A 448 31.49 77.58 -9.60
C VAL A 448 31.98 76.16 -9.23
N PRO A 449 32.82 76.01 -8.19
CA PRO A 449 33.34 74.70 -7.80
C PRO A 449 32.19 73.75 -7.45
N LEU A 450 32.31 72.49 -7.85
CA LEU A 450 31.30 71.41 -7.72
C LEU A 450 30.00 71.53 -8.52
N ALA A 451 29.57 72.72 -8.97
CA ALA A 451 28.29 72.87 -9.67
C ALA A 451 28.27 72.09 -11.00
N PHE A 452 29.36 72.20 -11.78
CA PHE A 452 29.54 71.45 -13.02
C PHE A 452 29.58 69.93 -12.81
N LEU A 453 30.17 69.46 -11.70
CA LEU A 453 30.23 68.05 -11.35
C LEU A 453 28.83 67.49 -11.05
N VAL A 454 28.01 68.23 -10.30
CA VAL A 454 26.63 67.81 -9.96
C VAL A 454 25.78 67.71 -11.22
N ILE A 455 25.93 68.64 -12.16
CA ILE A 455 25.19 68.60 -13.44
C ILE A 455 25.64 67.44 -14.31
N ASN A 456 26.95 67.14 -14.36
CA ASN A 456 27.47 65.97 -15.07
C ASN A 456 26.97 64.64 -14.48
N LEU A 457 26.87 64.54 -13.15
CA LEU A 457 26.32 63.35 -12.48
C LEU A 457 24.82 63.19 -12.72
N LEU A 458 24.06 64.29 -12.77
CA LEU A 458 22.65 64.26 -13.13
C LEU A 458 22.47 63.84 -14.60
N TRP A 459 23.32 64.33 -15.51
CA TRP A 459 23.30 63.91 -16.91
C TRP A 459 23.63 62.43 -17.09
N LEU A 460 24.67 61.94 -16.39
CA LEU A 460 25.01 60.51 -16.37
C LEU A 460 23.83 59.66 -15.91
N ALA A 461 23.11 60.09 -14.87
CA ALA A 461 21.92 59.40 -14.41
C ALA A 461 20.81 59.36 -15.48
N VAL A 462 20.61 60.45 -16.23
CA VAL A 462 19.62 60.52 -17.32
C VAL A 462 20.00 59.59 -18.47
N VAL A 463 21.26 59.60 -18.91
CA VAL A 463 21.74 58.72 -19.99
C VAL A 463 21.69 57.25 -19.57
N TRP A 464 22.09 56.95 -18.33
CA TRP A 464 21.95 55.61 -17.75
C TRP A 464 20.51 55.11 -17.79
N ILE A 465 19.55 55.92 -17.30
CA ILE A 465 18.13 55.58 -17.31
C ILE A 465 17.62 55.42 -18.75
N ALA A 466 18.06 56.26 -19.69
CA ALA A 466 17.65 56.18 -21.08
C ALA A 466 18.20 54.93 -21.80
N ILE A 467 19.46 54.56 -21.55
CA ILE A 467 20.07 53.33 -22.10
C ILE A 467 19.41 52.10 -21.48
N GLN A 468 19.15 52.10 -20.17
CA GLN A 468 18.42 51.01 -19.51
C GLN A 468 17.02 50.88 -20.10
N ALA A 469 16.27 51.99 -20.21
CA ALA A 469 14.95 51.99 -20.83
C ALA A 469 14.99 51.54 -22.31
N TRP A 470 16.03 51.90 -23.07
CA TRP A 470 16.19 51.48 -24.46
C TRP A 470 16.54 50.00 -24.58
N LEU A 471 17.44 49.48 -23.74
CA LEU A 471 17.83 48.08 -23.71
C LEU A 471 16.67 47.21 -23.22
N ASP A 472 15.97 47.61 -22.16
CA ASP A 472 14.74 46.94 -21.71
C ASP A 472 13.71 46.89 -22.85
N ARG A 473 13.63 47.96 -23.65
CA ARG A 473 12.77 48.03 -24.83
C ARG A 473 13.27 47.20 -26.02
N GLN A 474 14.58 46.93 -26.12
CA GLN A 474 15.16 46.04 -27.13
C GLN A 474 15.07 44.57 -26.73
N VAL A 475 15.29 44.23 -25.46
CA VAL A 475 14.99 42.92 -24.86
C VAL A 475 13.49 42.63 -25.01
N PHE A 476 12.65 43.66 -24.94
CA PHE A 476 11.22 43.57 -25.24
C PHE A 476 10.90 43.36 -26.74
N ARG A 477 11.76 43.81 -27.68
CA ARG A 477 11.58 43.66 -29.13
C ARG A 477 12.21 42.39 -29.71
N ALA A 478 13.35 41.94 -29.18
CA ALA A 478 13.97 40.66 -29.50
C ALA A 478 13.23 39.55 -28.74
N GLY A 479 12.10 39.13 -29.31
CA GLY A 479 11.09 38.28 -28.67
C GLY A 479 11.64 37.08 -27.90
N ALA A 480 11.14 36.89 -26.69
CA ALA A 480 11.36 35.67 -25.92
C ALA A 480 10.74 34.48 -26.67
N THR A 481 11.55 33.48 -26.98
CA THR A 481 11.04 32.21 -27.51
C THR A 481 10.49 31.38 -26.35
N LEU A 482 9.18 31.12 -26.36
CA LEU A 482 8.52 30.28 -25.37
C LEU A 482 8.58 28.82 -25.84
N VAL A 483 9.35 27.98 -25.15
CA VAL A 483 9.46 26.55 -25.46
C VAL A 483 8.66 25.73 -24.44
N ILE A 484 7.55 25.15 -24.89
CA ILE A 484 6.69 24.28 -24.10
C ILE A 484 6.98 22.82 -24.46
N ARG A 485 7.19 21.97 -23.45
CA ARG A 485 7.38 20.52 -23.61
C ARG A 485 6.36 19.77 -22.75
N ALA A 486 5.59 18.87 -23.36
CA ALA A 486 4.63 18.00 -22.70
C ALA A 486 4.91 16.53 -23.05
N HIS A 487 4.89 15.66 -22.05
CA HIS A 487 4.87 14.21 -22.25
C HIS A 487 3.46 13.71 -21.98
N THR A 488 2.97 12.84 -22.85
CA THR A 488 1.58 12.39 -22.84
C THR A 488 1.58 10.90 -23.15
N ASP A 489 0.68 10.13 -22.57
CA ASP A 489 0.47 8.72 -22.97
C ASP A 489 -1.01 8.56 -23.33
N LYS A 490 -1.40 9.23 -24.42
CA LYS A 490 -2.80 9.45 -24.77
C LYS A 490 -3.18 8.72 -26.05
N ARG A 491 -4.30 8.00 -26.05
CA ARG A 491 -4.80 7.30 -27.24
C ARG A 491 -5.27 8.30 -28.29
N ILE A 492 -4.86 8.08 -29.52
CA ILE A 492 -5.19 8.94 -30.66
C ILE A 492 -5.76 8.15 -31.83
N ASN A 493 -6.57 8.80 -32.65
CA ASN A 493 -7.05 8.24 -33.90
C ASN A 493 -6.06 8.54 -35.03
N LEU A 494 -5.28 7.51 -35.42
CA LEU A 494 -4.25 7.63 -36.47
C LEU A 494 -4.80 8.06 -37.83
N MET A 495 -6.03 7.66 -38.18
CA MET A 495 -6.61 8.01 -39.49
C MET A 495 -6.91 9.51 -39.57
N GLN A 496 -7.42 10.08 -38.48
CA GLN A 496 -7.70 11.51 -38.38
C GLN A 496 -6.43 12.32 -38.20
N LEU A 497 -5.44 11.79 -37.46
CA LEU A 497 -4.11 12.40 -37.38
C LEU A 497 -3.46 12.51 -38.76
N ARG A 498 -3.49 11.46 -39.57
CA ARG A 498 -2.91 11.48 -40.91
C ARG A 498 -3.62 12.47 -41.84
N ARG A 499 -4.95 12.57 -41.74
CA ARG A 499 -5.74 13.58 -42.46
C ARG A 499 -5.36 15.00 -42.03
N PHE A 500 -5.25 15.23 -40.72
CA PHE A 500 -4.84 16.50 -40.14
C PHE A 500 -3.42 16.91 -40.57
N LEU A 501 -2.49 15.96 -40.64
CA LEU A 501 -1.11 16.22 -41.05
C LEU A 501 -0.98 16.41 -42.57
N SER A 502 -1.83 15.77 -43.38
CA SER A 502 -1.79 15.91 -44.86
C SER A 502 -2.09 17.32 -45.38
N GLN A 503 -2.67 18.18 -44.55
CA GLN A 503 -2.97 19.58 -44.87
C GLN A 503 -1.80 20.53 -44.56
N ARG A 504 -0.67 20.02 -44.08
CA ARG A 504 0.49 20.81 -43.62
C ARG A 504 1.78 20.39 -44.33
N ASP A 505 2.73 21.32 -44.39
CA ASP A 505 4.07 21.04 -44.93
C ASP A 505 4.93 20.35 -43.85
N LEU A 506 5.25 19.07 -44.06
CA LEU A 506 5.80 18.17 -43.04
C LEU A 506 7.29 17.90 -43.26
N GLN A 507 8.06 17.97 -42.19
CA GLN A 507 9.39 17.34 -42.12
C GLN A 507 9.29 16.06 -41.30
N LEU A 508 9.51 14.90 -41.93
CA LEU A 508 9.42 13.59 -41.30
C LEU A 508 10.78 13.21 -40.68
N GLY A 509 10.80 12.89 -39.38
CA GLY A 509 12.00 12.41 -38.70
C GLY A 509 11.75 11.07 -38.01
N THR A 510 12.60 10.09 -38.27
CA THR A 510 12.60 8.78 -37.59
C THR A 510 13.61 8.83 -36.45
N PHE A 511 13.16 8.58 -35.20
CA PHE A 511 14.07 8.46 -34.06
C PHE A 511 14.32 6.98 -33.77
N GLU A 512 15.56 6.53 -33.94
CA GLU A 512 16.03 5.27 -33.36
C GLU A 512 16.59 5.55 -31.96
N TYR A 513 16.01 4.94 -30.93
CA TYR A 513 16.68 4.80 -29.63
C TYR A 513 17.46 3.49 -29.63
N GLU A 514 18.70 3.52 -29.13
CA GLU A 514 19.54 2.33 -29.00
C GLU A 514 18.91 1.25 -28.10
N LEU A 515 18.94 0.03 -28.65
CA LEU A 515 18.63 -1.30 -28.09
C LEU A 515 17.19 -1.60 -27.62
N GLY A 516 16.50 -2.38 -28.47
CA GLY A 516 16.05 -3.70 -28.01
C GLY A 516 14.55 -4.00 -27.97
N GLY A 517 13.76 -3.47 -28.91
CA GLY A 517 12.43 -4.02 -29.22
C GLY A 517 11.49 -2.99 -29.83
N ARG A 518 11.48 -2.88 -31.17
CA ARG A 518 10.76 -1.86 -31.98
C ARG A 518 9.43 -1.35 -31.37
N PRO A 519 9.37 -0.09 -30.95
CA PRO A 519 8.26 0.80 -31.20
C PRO A 519 8.63 1.76 -32.35
N GLU A 520 7.93 1.71 -33.49
CA GLU A 520 8.06 2.75 -34.52
C GLU A 520 7.45 4.05 -33.98
N LEU A 521 8.28 4.83 -33.29
CA LEU A 521 7.97 6.20 -32.87
C LEU A 521 8.26 7.12 -34.06
N GLN A 522 7.21 7.70 -34.62
CA GLN A 522 7.34 8.72 -35.66
C GLN A 522 7.29 10.11 -35.04
N SER A 523 8.22 10.96 -35.43
CA SER A 523 8.16 12.39 -35.13
C SER A 523 7.64 13.18 -36.33
N TYR A 524 6.65 14.02 -36.08
CA TYR A 524 6.07 14.91 -37.07
C TYR A 524 6.37 16.35 -36.67
N ILE A 525 7.04 17.09 -37.56
CA ILE A 525 7.44 18.48 -37.35
C ILE A 525 6.80 19.36 -38.42
N TRP A 526 6.17 20.45 -38.00
CA TRP A 526 5.63 21.47 -38.90
C TRP A 526 5.66 22.86 -38.23
N VAL A 527 5.37 23.89 -39.03
CA VAL A 527 5.21 25.28 -38.56
C VAL A 527 3.73 25.65 -38.64
N GLU A 528 3.19 26.19 -37.55
CA GLU A 528 1.82 26.68 -37.45
C GLU A 528 1.84 28.20 -37.27
N ASP A 529 1.33 28.91 -38.26
CA ASP A 529 1.22 30.36 -38.24
C ASP A 529 -0.05 30.79 -37.50
N CYS A 530 0.02 31.91 -36.77
CA CYS A 530 -1.10 32.48 -35.99
C CYS A 530 -1.61 31.63 -34.81
N PHE A 531 -0.80 30.69 -34.32
CA PHE A 531 -1.03 29.97 -33.06
C PHE A 531 0.07 30.33 -32.05
N PRO A 532 -0.23 30.64 -30.77
CA PRO A 532 -1.54 30.76 -30.13
C PRO A 532 -2.26 32.11 -30.33
N SER A 533 -1.61 33.17 -30.85
CA SER A 533 -2.22 34.49 -31.11
C SER A 533 -1.92 35.01 -32.52
N LYS A 534 -2.72 35.97 -33.02
CA LYS A 534 -2.58 36.52 -34.39
C LYS A 534 -1.24 37.27 -34.51
N GLY A 535 -0.27 36.65 -35.18
CA GLY A 535 1.10 37.18 -35.37
C GLY A 535 2.21 36.34 -34.75
N SER A 536 1.92 35.22 -34.09
CA SER A 536 2.94 34.28 -33.59
C SER A 536 3.21 33.16 -34.60
N THR A 537 4.46 32.72 -34.67
CA THR A 537 4.88 31.52 -35.43
C THR A 537 5.26 30.42 -34.44
N THR A 538 4.59 29.27 -34.51
CA THR A 538 4.86 28.12 -33.63
C THR A 538 5.47 26.97 -34.40
N HIS A 539 6.66 26.53 -34.00
CA HIS A 539 7.21 25.24 -34.43
C HIS A 539 6.65 24.14 -33.55
N VAL A 540 5.92 23.21 -34.17
CA VAL A 540 5.29 22.08 -33.48
C VAL A 540 6.06 20.80 -33.80
N MET A 541 6.36 20.02 -32.77
CA MET A 541 6.91 18.67 -32.89
C MET A 541 6.09 17.72 -32.02
N ILE A 542 5.49 16.70 -32.62
CA ILE A 542 4.80 15.62 -31.90
C ILE A 542 5.51 14.29 -32.12
N VAL A 543 5.49 13.43 -31.11
CA VAL A 543 6.03 12.07 -31.18
C VAL A 543 4.89 11.08 -30.94
N VAL A 544 4.68 10.18 -31.88
CA VAL A 544 3.56 9.23 -31.90
C VAL A 544 4.08 7.81 -32.00
N ASP A 545 3.54 6.93 -31.15
CA ASP A 545 3.66 5.48 -31.25
C ASP A 545 2.52 4.95 -32.13
N GLU A 546 2.81 4.67 -33.40
CA GLU A 546 1.79 4.20 -34.35
C GLU A 546 1.25 2.81 -33.99
N LYS A 547 2.07 1.94 -33.40
CA LYS A 547 1.66 0.58 -33.05
C LYS A 547 0.68 0.56 -31.89
N GLN A 548 0.96 1.34 -30.85
CA GLN A 548 0.09 1.46 -29.68
C GLN A 548 -1.01 2.51 -29.84
N LYS A 549 -0.98 3.29 -30.94
CA LYS A 549 -1.88 4.41 -31.22
C LYS A 549 -1.84 5.46 -30.11
N LEU A 550 -0.64 5.77 -29.62
CA LEU A 550 -0.42 6.68 -28.50
C LEU A 550 0.37 7.92 -28.93
N LEU A 551 -0.10 9.11 -28.53
CA LEU A 551 0.68 10.33 -28.56
C LEU A 551 1.59 10.37 -27.33
N ARG A 552 2.91 10.35 -27.54
CA ARG A 552 3.95 10.20 -26.50
C ARG A 552 4.51 11.52 -25.99
N SER A 553 4.68 12.50 -26.87
CA SER A 553 5.16 13.82 -26.46
C SER A 553 4.81 14.89 -27.48
N ILE A 554 4.76 16.13 -27.01
CA ILE A 554 4.54 17.35 -27.78
C ILE A 554 5.56 18.40 -27.35
N ARG A 555 6.14 19.08 -28.32
CA ARG A 555 6.99 20.25 -28.14
C ARG A 555 6.46 21.38 -29.00
N LEU A 556 6.17 22.52 -28.37
CA LEU A 556 5.74 23.76 -29.02
C LEU A 556 6.82 24.81 -28.78
N GLN A 557 7.41 25.36 -29.84
CA GLN A 557 8.35 26.47 -29.74
C GLN A 557 7.73 27.69 -30.43
N ILE A 558 7.33 28.65 -29.60
CA ILE A 558 6.49 29.78 -30.00
C ILE A 558 7.37 31.04 -30.00
N ALA A 559 7.43 31.73 -31.13
CA ALA A 559 8.02 33.07 -31.20
C ALA A 559 6.91 34.10 -30.92
N CYS A 560 6.94 34.75 -29.74
CA CYS A 560 5.94 35.76 -29.35
C CYS A 560 6.58 37.15 -29.14
N PRO A 561 5.89 38.24 -29.53
CA PRO A 561 6.18 39.59 -29.04
C PRO A 561 5.72 39.76 -27.58
N LEU A 562 6.54 40.41 -26.75
CA LEU A 562 6.45 40.33 -25.26
C LEU A 562 5.21 41.00 -24.60
N GLU A 563 4.35 41.71 -25.33
CA GLU A 563 3.19 42.43 -24.74
C GLU A 563 2.18 41.53 -24.01
N GLU A 564 2.10 40.24 -24.34
CA GLU A 564 1.20 39.27 -23.69
C GLU A 564 1.86 38.49 -22.53
N SER A 565 3.12 38.79 -22.20
CA SER A 565 3.91 38.01 -21.21
C SER A 565 4.10 38.72 -19.85
N VAL A 566 3.59 39.95 -19.70
CA VAL A 566 3.66 40.70 -18.44
C VAL A 566 2.39 40.44 -17.60
N PRO A 567 2.52 40.09 -16.30
CA PRO A 567 1.36 39.81 -15.45
C PRO A 567 0.44 41.03 -15.28
N ILE A 568 -0.87 40.80 -15.35
CA ILE A 568 -1.93 41.80 -15.13
C ILE A 568 -1.99 42.17 -13.64
N HIS A 569 -1.04 42.96 -13.13
CA HIS A 569 -1.17 43.66 -11.84
C HIS A 569 -0.25 44.88 -11.74
N SER A 570 -0.56 45.94 -12.51
CA SER A 570 -0.07 47.30 -12.22
C SER A 570 -0.91 48.42 -12.87
N ARG A 571 -2.21 48.19 -13.13
CA ARG A 571 -3.14 49.25 -13.56
C ARG A 571 -4.34 49.34 -12.64
N ARG A 572 -4.15 49.92 -11.45
CA ARG A 572 -5.17 50.67 -10.70
C ARG A 572 -4.51 51.31 -9.47
N LEU A 573 -4.14 52.59 -9.60
CA LEU A 573 -4.29 53.65 -8.59
C LEU A 573 -3.53 54.91 -9.05
N SER A 574 -4.19 55.74 -9.85
CA SER A 574 -3.86 57.16 -9.95
C SER A 574 -5.08 57.97 -10.36
N ARG A 575 -5.84 58.44 -9.36
CA ARG A 575 -6.56 59.73 -9.32
C ARG A 575 -7.43 59.80 -8.05
N GLY A 576 -7.12 60.73 -7.14
CA GLY A 576 -7.99 61.04 -5.99
C GLY A 576 -7.24 61.56 -4.77
N MET A 577 -7.16 62.88 -4.66
CA MET A 577 -6.50 63.71 -3.65
C MET A 577 -7.13 63.65 -2.24
N HIS A 578 -6.28 63.74 -1.20
CA HIS A 578 -6.36 64.60 0.01
C HIS A 578 -6.40 63.99 1.43
N ARG A 579 -5.42 64.47 2.25
CA ARG A 579 -5.33 64.60 3.73
C ARG A 579 -5.33 63.27 4.51
N MET A 580 -4.44 62.98 5.47
CA MET A 580 -3.88 63.80 6.55
C MET A 580 -2.56 63.17 7.06
N ARG A 581 -1.67 63.99 7.62
CA ARG A 581 -0.37 63.61 8.22
C ARG A 581 -0.54 62.87 9.56
N SER A 582 0.27 61.83 9.79
CA SER A 582 0.96 61.62 11.08
C SER A 582 2.23 60.80 10.89
N TYR A 583 3.34 61.33 11.38
CA TYR A 583 4.68 60.73 11.40
C TYR A 583 4.76 59.57 12.41
N SER A 584 5.37 58.43 12.01
CA SER A 584 6.47 57.81 12.79
C SER A 584 7.11 56.60 12.07
N THR A 585 8.44 56.70 11.94
CA THR A 585 9.45 55.63 11.91
C THR A 585 9.53 54.64 10.73
N LEU A 586 10.67 54.73 10.03
CA LEU A 586 11.17 53.87 8.98
C LEU A 586 11.12 52.37 9.34
N ARG A 587 10.42 51.56 8.52
CA ARG A 587 10.72 50.14 8.32
C ARG A 587 11.33 49.95 6.93
N ARG A 588 12.54 49.38 6.89
CA ARG A 588 13.21 48.88 5.68
C ARG A 588 12.27 47.93 4.93
N PRO A 589 12.15 48.01 3.58
CA PRO A 589 11.41 47.00 2.83
C PRO A 589 12.23 45.70 2.82
N SER A 590 11.71 44.66 3.47
CA SER A 590 12.23 43.30 3.36
C SER A 590 12.11 42.85 1.90
N ARG A 591 13.25 42.47 1.32
CA ARG A 591 13.36 41.80 0.02
C ARG A 591 12.32 40.67 -0.06
N ARG A 592 11.40 40.78 -1.03
CA ARG A 592 10.49 39.69 -1.39
C ARG A 592 11.33 38.52 -1.90
N LEU A 593 11.39 37.44 -1.13
CA LEU A 593 11.91 36.15 -1.58
C LEU A 593 10.70 35.27 -1.89
N HIS A 594 10.26 35.33 -3.15
CA HIS A 594 9.45 34.30 -3.80
C HIS A 594 10.25 33.77 -4.99
N PRO A 595 10.02 32.50 -5.35
CA PRO A 595 9.09 32.28 -6.46
C PRO A 595 7.91 31.38 -6.05
N ALA A 596 6.70 31.88 -6.27
CA ALA A 596 5.49 31.06 -6.47
C ALA A 596 5.58 30.32 -7.82
N PRO A 597 4.68 29.35 -8.17
CA PRO A 597 4.49 29.00 -9.57
C PRO A 597 4.22 30.28 -10.37
N SER A 598 5.07 30.56 -11.34
CA SER A 598 4.98 31.77 -12.14
C SER A 598 3.68 31.78 -12.94
N SER A 599 3.08 32.96 -13.15
CA SER A 599 1.98 33.19 -14.10
C SER A 599 2.24 32.60 -15.49
N VAL A 600 3.51 32.35 -15.82
CA VAL A 600 4.01 31.65 -16.99
C VAL A 600 3.48 30.21 -17.08
N THR A 601 3.43 29.45 -15.99
CA THR A 601 2.90 28.07 -15.99
C THR A 601 1.40 27.99 -16.30
N THR A 602 0.63 29.03 -15.95
CA THR A 602 -0.81 29.13 -16.28
C THR A 602 -1.02 29.46 -17.76
N MET A 603 -0.23 30.38 -18.30
CA MET A 603 -0.23 30.73 -19.73
C MET A 603 0.17 29.53 -20.60
N GLU A 604 1.23 28.81 -20.23
CA GLU A 604 1.69 27.61 -20.95
C GLU A 604 0.66 26.47 -20.93
N ASN A 605 0.00 26.23 -19.79
CA ASN A 605 -1.07 25.23 -19.70
C ASN A 605 -2.31 25.63 -20.52
N ASN A 606 -2.64 26.92 -20.59
CA ASN A 606 -3.70 27.42 -21.47
C ASN A 606 -3.35 27.21 -22.95
N ILE A 607 -2.10 27.43 -23.34
CA ILE A 607 -1.64 27.19 -24.72
C ILE A 607 -1.68 25.68 -25.06
N LEU A 608 -1.27 24.81 -24.13
CA LEU A 608 -1.41 23.35 -24.28
C LEU A 608 -2.87 22.91 -24.39
N GLU A 609 -3.77 23.56 -23.65
CA GLU A 609 -5.21 23.27 -23.73
C GLU A 609 -5.83 23.79 -25.03
N GLN A 610 -5.42 24.96 -25.52
CA GLN A 610 -5.80 25.44 -26.86
C GLN A 610 -5.33 24.47 -27.95
N PHE A 611 -4.11 23.95 -27.84
CA PHE A 611 -3.60 22.93 -28.74
C PHE A 611 -4.39 21.60 -28.62
N SER A 612 -4.76 21.21 -27.40
CA SER A 612 -5.63 20.06 -27.13
C SER A 612 -7.03 20.22 -27.74
N ILE A 613 -7.60 21.43 -27.72
CA ILE A 613 -8.88 21.74 -28.37
C ILE A 613 -8.75 21.64 -29.89
N LEU A 614 -7.65 22.12 -30.47
CA LEU A 614 -7.37 22.00 -31.90
C LEU A 614 -7.30 20.53 -32.34
N LEU A 615 -6.58 19.68 -31.59
CA LEU A 615 -6.54 18.23 -31.84
C LEU A 615 -7.90 17.54 -31.64
N ARG A 616 -8.75 18.04 -30.72
CA ARG A 616 -10.12 17.53 -30.50
C ARG A 616 -11.09 17.94 -31.60
N GLY A 617 -11.00 19.18 -32.10
CA GLY A 617 -11.85 19.68 -33.19
C GLY A 617 -11.68 18.88 -34.47
N GLU A 618 -10.45 18.43 -34.73
CA GLU A 618 -10.08 17.58 -35.87
C GLU A 618 -10.28 16.08 -35.59
N GLY A 619 -10.76 15.74 -34.38
CA GLY A 619 -11.09 14.40 -33.91
C GLY A 619 -9.89 13.46 -33.64
N VAL A 620 -8.66 13.95 -33.82
CA VAL A 620 -7.41 13.23 -33.52
C VAL A 620 -7.39 12.72 -32.08
N TYR A 621 -7.97 13.50 -31.17
CA TYR A 621 -8.06 13.22 -29.74
C TYR A 621 -9.54 13.20 -29.31
N GLN A 622 -10.02 12.13 -28.68
CA GLN A 622 -11.46 11.94 -28.36
C GLN A 622 -11.81 12.22 -26.89
N GLU A 623 -10.83 12.20 -25.97
CA GLU A 623 -11.08 12.38 -24.53
C GLU A 623 -11.50 13.83 -24.23
N ARG A 624 -12.78 14.03 -23.88
CA ARG A 624 -13.34 15.36 -23.58
C ARG A 624 -12.76 16.02 -22.31
N HIS A 625 -12.22 15.25 -21.37
CA HIS A 625 -11.90 15.72 -20.01
C HIS A 625 -10.44 15.49 -19.56
N ALA A 626 -9.50 15.28 -20.49
CA ALA A 626 -8.10 15.02 -20.14
C ALA A 626 -7.12 15.96 -20.87
N PRO A 627 -6.67 17.06 -20.23
CA PRO A 627 -5.73 18.00 -20.82
C PRO A 627 -4.31 17.40 -20.95
N LEU A 628 -3.52 17.92 -21.90
CA LEU A 628 -2.12 17.55 -22.11
C LEU A 628 -1.25 18.34 -21.10
N ALA A 629 -0.47 17.68 -20.24
CA ALA A 629 0.23 18.31 -19.11
C ALA A 629 1.77 18.29 -19.24
N ARG A 630 2.44 19.26 -18.59
CA ARG A 630 3.91 19.45 -18.58
C ARG A 630 4.64 18.47 -17.62
N LEU A 631 5.90 18.14 -17.94
CA LEU A 631 6.78 17.30 -17.11
C LEU A 631 7.28 18.02 -15.84
N GLY A 632 7.21 17.33 -14.68
CA GLY A 632 7.84 17.73 -13.41
C GLY A 632 6.86 18.24 -12.35
N SER A 633 6.27 17.31 -11.57
CA SER A 633 5.63 17.48 -10.22
C SER A 633 4.43 16.55 -9.96
N GLN A 634 4.03 15.70 -10.91
CA GLN A 634 2.73 15.02 -10.87
C GLN A 634 2.77 13.59 -10.29
N LEU A 635 3.10 13.44 -9.00
CA LEU A 635 2.32 12.49 -8.18
C LEU A 635 1.50 13.19 -7.10
N ASN A 636 1.81 14.44 -6.76
CA ASN A 636 1.05 15.22 -5.77
C ASN A 636 0.17 16.33 -6.38
N LEU A 637 0.37 16.70 -7.66
CA LEU A 637 -0.32 17.85 -8.28
C LEU A 637 -1.60 17.55 -9.09
N LEU A 638 -1.84 16.30 -9.49
CA LEU A 638 -3.09 15.92 -10.18
C LEU A 638 -4.31 16.02 -9.26
N ALA A 639 -4.13 15.86 -7.95
CA ALA A 639 -5.19 16.08 -6.97
C ALA A 639 -5.38 17.58 -6.62
N LEU A 640 -4.40 18.44 -6.93
CA LEU A 640 -4.45 19.88 -6.66
C LEU A 640 -5.20 20.67 -7.73
N THR A 641 -5.27 20.18 -8.97
CA THR A 641 -5.91 20.89 -10.10
C THR A 641 -7.44 20.83 -10.05
N HIS A 642 -8.02 19.73 -9.56
CA HIS A 642 -9.49 19.65 -9.38
C HIS A 642 -10.03 20.62 -8.32
N SER A 643 -9.18 21.05 -7.37
CA SER A 643 -9.55 21.92 -6.24
C SER A 643 -9.35 23.41 -6.51
N TYR A 644 -8.70 23.80 -7.62
CA TYR A 644 -8.42 25.23 -7.92
C TYR A 644 -9.69 26.03 -8.25
N ASN A 645 -10.76 25.36 -8.73
CA ASN A 645 -11.99 26.00 -9.19
C ASN A 645 -13.07 26.21 -8.10
N GLN A 646 -12.83 25.82 -6.84
CA GLN A 646 -13.72 26.20 -5.73
C GLN A 646 -13.18 27.46 -5.05
N GLU A 647 -13.28 28.60 -5.73
CA GLU A 647 -13.17 29.90 -5.08
C GLU A 647 -14.33 30.07 -4.09
N THR A 648 -14.07 29.87 -2.80
CA THR A 648 -15.00 30.28 -1.74
C THR A 648 -14.57 31.65 -1.26
N ASN A 649 -15.18 32.67 -1.86
CA ASN A 649 -14.94 34.08 -1.60
C ASN A 649 -15.62 34.55 -0.29
N THR A 650 -15.29 33.90 0.83
CA THR A 650 -15.84 34.23 2.15
C THR A 650 -14.73 34.26 3.21
N ASP A 651 -14.37 35.45 3.67
CA ASP A 651 -13.30 35.69 4.67
C ASP A 651 -13.70 35.37 6.12
N ASN A 652 -14.92 34.86 6.38
CA ASN A 652 -15.38 34.57 7.75
C ASN A 652 -14.98 33.15 8.21
N PRO A 653 -14.07 32.98 9.19
CA PRO A 653 -13.59 31.67 9.64
C PRO A 653 -14.68 30.74 10.18
N MET A 654 -15.73 31.30 10.82
CA MET A 654 -16.82 30.52 11.42
C MET A 654 -17.74 29.90 10.36
N GLU A 655 -17.90 30.56 9.22
CA GLU A 655 -18.69 30.02 8.11
C GLU A 655 -17.96 28.86 7.43
N VAL A 656 -16.65 29.00 7.26
CA VAL A 656 -15.79 27.97 6.67
C VAL A 656 -15.76 26.71 7.55
N GLU A 657 -15.64 26.87 8.88
CA GLU A 657 -15.79 25.79 9.86
C GLU A 657 -17.13 25.05 9.69
N ARG A 658 -18.24 25.79 9.65
CA ARG A 658 -19.58 25.20 9.52
C ARG A 658 -19.71 24.41 8.22
N ARG A 659 -19.21 24.96 7.11
CA ARG A 659 -19.23 24.31 5.79
C ARG A 659 -18.36 23.05 5.75
N PHE A 660 -17.20 23.07 6.40
CA PHE A 660 -16.34 21.90 6.51
C PHE A 660 -17.08 20.73 7.19
N TRP A 661 -17.59 20.95 8.41
CA TRP A 661 -18.27 19.89 9.17
C TRP A 661 -19.60 19.44 8.56
N LYS A 662 -20.38 20.34 7.93
CA LYS A 662 -21.61 19.96 7.21
C LYS A 662 -21.34 19.14 5.94
N GLY A 663 -20.16 19.34 5.35
CA GLY A 663 -19.76 18.70 4.09
C GLY A 663 -19.12 17.31 4.24
N LEU A 664 -18.70 16.95 5.45
CA LEU A 664 -18.16 15.63 5.80
C LEU A 664 -19.29 14.58 5.83
N ARG A 665 -19.46 13.86 4.72
CA ARG A 665 -20.41 12.74 4.57
C ARG A 665 -19.64 11.50 4.10
N GLY A 666 -20.15 10.30 4.41
CA GLY A 666 -19.52 9.04 3.99
C GLY A 666 -19.40 8.86 2.47
N THR A 667 -20.15 9.63 1.69
CA THR A 667 -20.15 9.64 0.21
C THR A 667 -19.31 10.78 -0.39
N MET A 668 -18.50 11.47 0.42
CA MET A 668 -17.67 12.58 -0.04
C MET A 668 -16.38 12.06 -0.69
N ASP A 669 -15.95 12.69 -1.79
CA ASP A 669 -14.63 12.43 -2.36
C ASP A 669 -13.52 12.76 -1.35
N ALA A 670 -12.63 11.79 -1.13
CA ALA A 670 -11.55 11.93 -0.17
C ALA A 670 -10.54 13.00 -0.63
N PRO A 671 -10.21 13.99 0.21
CA PRO A 671 -9.19 14.97 -0.13
C PRO A 671 -7.81 14.30 -0.09
N VAL A 672 -6.94 14.64 -1.04
CA VAL A 672 -5.56 14.17 -1.06
C VAL A 672 -4.71 15.07 -0.18
N TYR A 673 -3.81 14.51 0.63
CA TYR A 673 -2.92 15.29 1.49
C TYR A 673 -1.48 14.84 1.29
N GLY A 674 -0.62 15.75 0.81
CA GLY A 674 0.81 15.48 0.65
C GLY A 674 1.54 15.68 1.96
N ALA A 675 1.33 14.78 2.92
CA ALA A 675 1.87 14.86 4.28
C ALA A 675 3.19 14.09 4.45
N ASP A 676 3.90 14.38 5.54
CA ASP A 676 5.06 13.62 6.05
C ASP A 676 6.25 13.51 5.08
N ILE A 677 6.48 14.54 4.26
CA ILE A 677 7.63 14.62 3.34
C ILE A 677 8.83 15.17 4.11
N VAL A 678 9.83 14.33 4.40
CA VAL A 678 11.05 14.74 5.12
C VAL A 678 11.89 15.68 4.27
N ALA A 679 11.78 16.98 4.53
CA ALA A 679 12.49 18.06 3.87
C ALA A 679 12.29 19.36 4.67
N SER A 680 13.13 20.36 4.44
CA SER A 680 12.95 21.72 4.95
C SER A 680 12.94 22.72 3.81
N LEU A 681 12.09 23.74 3.91
CA LEU A 681 12.13 24.89 3.02
C LEU A 681 12.88 26.08 3.64
N PHE A 682 13.32 25.96 4.89
CA PHE A 682 14.23 26.94 5.49
C PHE A 682 15.62 26.77 4.87
N GLY A 683 16.22 27.86 4.39
CA GLY A 683 17.59 27.86 3.86
C GLY A 683 18.65 27.77 4.96
N ASN A 684 19.94 27.76 4.56
CA ASN A 684 21.09 27.80 5.47
C ASN A 684 21.28 29.21 6.07
N VAL A 685 20.32 29.67 6.88
CA VAL A 685 20.38 30.95 7.59
C VAL A 685 20.71 30.67 9.07
N ASP A 686 21.51 31.56 9.67
CA ASP A 686 22.13 31.42 11.01
C ASP A 686 21.20 30.87 12.12
N ALA A 687 21.82 30.11 13.03
CA ALA A 687 21.25 29.35 14.16
C ALA A 687 20.50 30.17 15.24
N LEU A 688 20.32 31.47 15.04
CA LEU A 688 19.54 32.38 15.90
C LEU A 688 18.12 32.63 15.37
N SER A 689 17.78 32.08 14.20
CA SER A 689 16.46 32.17 13.57
C SER A 689 15.63 30.93 13.89
N TRP A 690 14.30 31.05 13.94
CA TRP A 690 13.36 29.93 14.20
C TRP A 690 13.33 28.93 13.03
N ASN A 691 14.48 28.30 12.77
CA ASN A 691 14.70 27.36 11.68
C ASN A 691 14.34 25.96 12.16
N LEU A 692 13.30 25.38 11.55
CA LEU A 692 12.79 24.05 11.92
C LEU A 692 13.79 22.93 11.63
N GLY A 693 14.75 23.15 10.73
CA GLY A 693 15.84 22.21 10.46
C GLY A 693 16.94 22.19 11.51
N ASP A 694 17.04 23.21 12.37
CA ASP A 694 18.09 23.34 13.38
C ASP A 694 17.62 24.04 14.66
N LEU A 695 16.59 23.48 15.32
CA LEU A 695 16.12 23.99 16.60
C LEU A 695 17.07 23.58 17.74
N ASN A 696 17.47 24.55 18.57
CA ASN A 696 18.33 24.31 19.73
C ASN A 696 17.56 23.75 20.93
N THR A 697 17.37 22.44 20.96
CA THR A 697 16.53 21.75 21.97
C THR A 697 17.21 20.51 22.56
N ILE A 698 16.71 20.00 23.69
CA ILE A 698 17.28 18.81 24.37
C ILE A 698 17.16 17.51 23.53
N LEU A 699 16.33 17.52 22.48
CA LEU A 699 16.14 16.39 21.58
C LEU A 699 17.27 16.18 20.56
N ARG A 700 18.21 17.14 20.41
CA ARG A 700 19.35 17.04 19.47
C ARG A 700 20.21 15.80 19.65
N LYS A 701 20.20 15.18 20.83
CA LYS A 701 20.98 13.96 21.14
C LYS A 701 20.38 12.67 20.54
N ILE A 702 19.20 12.75 19.91
CA ILE A 702 18.51 11.63 19.28
C ILE A 702 18.25 11.97 17.80
N ASP A 703 18.47 11.01 16.90
CA ASP A 703 18.07 11.13 15.48
C ASP A 703 16.91 10.19 15.20
N LEU A 704 15.69 10.72 15.16
CA LEU A 704 14.46 10.01 14.81
C LEU A 704 13.78 10.73 13.63
N PRO A 705 13.84 10.16 12.41
CA PRO A 705 13.20 10.75 11.23
C PRO A 705 11.70 10.99 11.47
N GLY A 706 11.23 12.20 11.19
CA GLY A 706 9.84 12.61 11.44
C GLY A 706 9.55 13.10 12.87
N VAL A 707 10.50 12.98 13.80
CA VAL A 707 10.41 13.60 15.13
C VAL A 707 11.42 14.74 15.23
N THR A 708 12.69 14.47 14.90
CA THR A 708 13.79 15.44 15.00
C THR A 708 14.19 16.06 13.66
N ARG A 709 13.60 15.59 12.56
CA ARG A 709 13.79 16.16 11.21
C ARG A 709 12.48 16.79 10.73
N PRO A 710 12.51 17.98 10.11
CA PRO A 710 11.31 18.65 9.65
C PRO A 710 10.59 17.89 8.53
N MET A 711 9.26 17.99 8.54
CA MET A 711 8.36 17.41 7.56
C MET A 711 7.51 18.48 6.88
N LEU A 712 7.37 18.38 5.56
CA LEU A 712 6.52 19.23 4.73
C LEU A 712 5.13 18.61 4.53
N TYR A 713 4.15 19.51 4.51
CA TYR A 713 2.72 19.21 4.36
C TYR A 713 2.12 20.08 3.26
N PHE A 714 1.69 19.44 2.18
CA PHE A 714 0.97 20.07 1.07
C PHE A 714 -0.52 19.86 1.26
N GLY A 715 -1.20 20.84 1.84
CA GLY A 715 -2.64 20.82 2.09
C GLY A 715 -3.48 21.14 0.85
N MET A 716 -4.73 20.69 0.84
CA MET A 716 -5.79 21.16 -0.05
C MET A 716 -7.09 21.34 0.74
N TRP A 717 -8.15 21.83 0.09
CA TRP A 717 -9.44 21.98 0.77
C TRP A 717 -9.89 20.63 1.35
N ARG A 718 -10.25 20.66 2.65
CA ARG A 718 -10.63 19.49 3.47
C ARG A 718 -9.52 18.51 3.81
N ALA A 719 -8.28 18.68 3.35
CA ALA A 719 -7.17 17.89 3.89
C ALA A 719 -7.08 18.13 5.40
N MET A 720 -7.14 17.06 6.20
CA MET A 720 -7.40 17.14 7.65
C MET A 720 -6.42 16.28 8.45
N PHE A 721 -6.23 16.66 9.71
CA PHE A 721 -5.47 15.92 10.71
C PHE A 721 -6.35 15.66 11.93
N ALA A 722 -6.45 14.41 12.34
CA ALA A 722 -7.35 13.97 13.40
C ALA A 722 -6.84 14.33 14.80
N PHE A 723 -7.65 14.13 15.84
CA PHE A 723 -7.23 14.36 17.21
C PHE A 723 -6.08 13.44 17.60
N HIS A 724 -4.96 14.05 18.00
CA HIS A 724 -3.80 13.35 18.54
C HIS A 724 -2.99 14.28 19.45
N THR A 725 -2.15 13.67 20.29
CA THR A 725 -0.97 14.31 20.86
C THR A 725 0.26 13.90 20.03
N GLU A 726 1.35 14.63 20.16
CA GLU A 726 2.61 14.25 19.53
C GLU A 726 3.14 12.92 20.07
N ASP A 727 4.06 12.32 19.32
CA ASP A 727 4.75 11.11 19.76
C ASP A 727 5.50 11.38 21.07
N MET A 728 5.38 10.45 22.03
CA MET A 728 5.88 10.62 23.41
C MET A 728 5.40 11.92 24.10
N ASP A 729 4.27 12.47 23.67
CA ASP A 729 3.70 13.73 24.15
C ASP A 729 4.68 14.91 24.07
N LEU A 730 5.50 14.94 23.03
CA LEU A 730 6.44 16.03 22.74
C LEU A 730 5.75 17.37 22.42
N PHE A 731 6.55 18.44 22.34
CA PHE A 731 6.10 19.65 21.68
C PHE A 731 6.13 19.44 20.16
N SER A 732 5.31 20.19 19.42
CA SER A 732 5.53 20.42 17.99
C SER A 732 5.51 21.90 17.67
N ILE A 733 6.22 22.27 16.61
CA ILE A 733 6.12 23.58 15.99
C ILE A 733 5.74 23.41 14.52
N ASN A 734 4.76 24.18 14.07
CA ASN A 734 4.26 24.17 12.71
C ASN A 734 4.33 25.59 12.11
N TYR A 735 4.90 25.71 10.91
CA TYR A 735 4.97 26.95 10.16
C TYR A 735 4.25 26.82 8.82
N VAL A 736 3.32 27.72 8.49
CA VAL A 736 2.71 27.76 7.16
C VAL A 736 3.54 28.67 6.26
N HIS A 737 4.27 28.09 5.31
CA HIS A 737 5.11 28.83 4.36
C HIS A 737 4.30 29.71 3.41
N THR A 738 3.24 29.15 2.80
CA THR A 738 2.43 29.85 1.80
C THR A 738 1.08 29.17 1.59
N GLY A 739 0.14 29.86 0.91
CA GLY A 739 -1.15 29.33 0.47
C GLY A 739 -2.34 29.74 1.34
N LYS A 740 -3.34 28.86 1.48
CA LYS A 740 -4.54 29.10 2.29
C LYS A 740 -4.32 28.79 3.78
N PRO A 741 -5.09 29.42 4.70
CA PRO A 741 -4.96 29.18 6.13
C PRO A 741 -5.19 27.73 6.57
N LYS A 742 -4.73 27.40 7.77
CA LYS A 742 -4.96 26.12 8.46
C LYS A 742 -5.79 26.37 9.71
N PHE A 743 -6.87 25.60 9.88
CA PHE A 743 -7.75 25.67 11.05
C PHE A 743 -7.33 24.64 12.08
N TRP A 744 -7.25 25.04 13.35
CA TRP A 744 -6.84 24.19 14.46
C TRP A 744 -7.90 24.16 15.54
N TYR A 745 -8.01 23.01 16.20
CA TYR A 745 -8.70 22.80 17.45
C TYR A 745 -7.70 22.26 18.45
N GLY A 746 -7.66 22.84 19.66
CA GLY A 746 -6.78 22.40 20.74
C GLY A 746 -7.59 22.10 22.00
N ILE A 747 -7.24 21.01 22.67
CA ILE A 747 -7.74 20.63 24.00
C ILE A 747 -6.60 20.86 24.99
N PRO A 748 -6.83 21.60 26.09
CA PRO A 748 -5.83 21.75 27.14
C PRO A 748 -5.39 20.39 27.71
N PRO A 749 -4.12 20.23 28.11
CA PRO A 749 -3.64 19.00 28.74
C PRO A 749 -4.51 18.51 29.91
N ASP A 750 -5.00 19.43 30.75
CA ASP A 750 -5.87 19.11 31.90
C ASP A 750 -7.20 18.45 31.50
N ALA A 751 -7.68 18.72 30.29
CA ALA A 751 -8.92 18.18 29.75
C ALA A 751 -8.70 16.95 28.85
N ALA A 752 -7.46 16.51 28.65
CA ALA A 752 -7.13 15.33 27.84
C ALA A 752 -7.87 14.06 28.30
N PRO A 753 -7.97 13.73 29.61
CA PRO A 753 -8.72 12.55 30.06
C PRO A 753 -10.23 12.64 29.78
N GLN A 754 -10.78 13.86 29.68
CA GLN A 754 -12.18 14.06 29.32
C GLN A 754 -12.42 13.78 27.84
N LEU A 755 -11.51 14.23 26.97
CA LEU A 755 -11.54 13.89 25.54
C LEU A 755 -11.38 12.39 25.33
N GLU A 756 -10.44 11.75 26.02
CA GLU A 756 -10.20 10.31 25.89
C GLU A 756 -11.45 9.49 26.25
N ARG A 757 -12.12 9.82 27.37
CA ARG A 757 -13.39 9.17 27.75
C ARG A 757 -14.50 9.43 26.74
N ALA A 758 -14.61 10.66 26.23
CA ALA A 758 -15.59 10.98 25.19
C ALA A 758 -15.31 10.18 23.90
N ALA A 759 -14.05 10.09 23.48
CA ALA A 759 -13.63 9.33 22.31
C ALA A 759 -13.86 7.82 22.47
N GLN A 760 -13.63 7.27 23.68
CA GLN A 760 -13.94 5.87 23.99
C GLN A 760 -15.43 5.58 23.82
N SER A 761 -16.30 6.47 24.29
CA SER A 761 -17.75 6.35 24.12
C SER A 761 -18.18 6.48 22.66
N MET A 762 -17.53 7.34 21.87
CA MET A 762 -17.84 7.53 20.44
C MET A 762 -17.30 6.41 19.54
N PHE A 763 -16.19 5.78 19.92
CA PHE A 763 -15.47 4.78 19.11
C PHE A 763 -15.12 3.53 19.94
N PRO A 764 -16.10 2.79 20.48
CA PRO A 764 -15.87 1.67 21.39
C PRO A 764 -15.03 0.56 20.74
N GLU A 765 -15.33 0.20 19.48
CA GLU A 765 -14.61 -0.83 18.73
C GLU A 765 -13.10 -0.53 18.59
N LYS A 766 -12.75 0.73 18.29
CA LYS A 766 -11.36 1.17 18.19
C LYS A 766 -10.66 1.10 19.55
N HIS A 767 -11.37 1.44 20.63
CA HIS A 767 -10.84 1.38 21.98
C HIS A 767 -10.58 -0.06 22.45
N HIS A 768 -11.49 -0.98 22.17
CA HIS A 768 -11.30 -2.41 22.47
C HIS A 768 -10.06 -2.98 21.78
N THR A 769 -9.79 -2.52 20.55
CA THR A 769 -8.59 -2.93 19.80
C THR A 769 -7.32 -2.28 20.35
N CYS A 770 -7.38 -1.00 20.74
CA CYS A 770 -6.24 -0.26 21.26
C CYS A 770 -6.66 0.81 22.27
N SER A 771 -6.15 0.71 23.50
CA SER A 771 -6.42 1.70 24.56
C SER A 771 -5.85 3.10 24.25
N GLN A 772 -4.99 3.22 23.24
CA GLN A 772 -4.36 4.47 22.77
C GLN A 772 -4.69 4.77 21.30
N PHE A 773 -5.87 4.36 20.82
CA PHE A 773 -6.25 4.46 19.40
C PHE A 773 -6.25 5.88 18.81
N LEU A 774 -6.34 6.94 19.63
CA LEU A 774 -6.22 8.33 19.15
C LEU A 774 -4.84 8.60 18.53
N ARG A 775 -3.79 7.90 18.97
CA ARG A 775 -2.46 7.96 18.35
C ARG A 775 -2.41 7.43 16.92
N HIS A 776 -3.45 6.73 16.46
CA HIS A 776 -3.54 6.27 15.07
C HIS A 776 -3.90 7.43 14.12
N LYS A 777 -4.22 8.62 14.64
CA LYS A 777 -4.57 9.82 13.86
C LYS A 777 -5.72 9.60 12.84
N THR A 778 -6.69 8.73 13.16
CA THR A 778 -7.84 8.40 12.28
C THR A 778 -9.21 8.84 12.81
N SER A 779 -9.30 9.45 13.99
CA SER A 779 -10.58 9.73 14.66
C SER A 779 -10.84 11.23 14.76
N LEU A 780 -11.81 11.71 13.97
CA LEU A 780 -12.23 13.11 13.94
C LEU A 780 -13.46 13.32 14.82
N ILE A 781 -13.46 14.36 15.63
CA ILE A 781 -14.58 14.68 16.53
C ILE A 781 -14.99 16.13 16.29
N SER A 782 -16.24 16.36 15.88
CA SER A 782 -16.71 17.71 15.59
C SER A 782 -16.84 18.57 16.87
N PRO A 783 -16.70 19.91 16.76
CA PRO A 783 -16.98 20.85 17.84
C PRO A 783 -18.39 20.75 18.45
N ALA A 784 -19.36 20.23 17.70
CA ALA A 784 -20.70 19.98 18.23
C ALA A 784 -20.70 18.80 19.21
N ARG A 785 -20.03 17.70 18.84
CA ARG A 785 -19.85 16.52 19.69
C ARG A 785 -19.00 16.82 20.93
N LEU A 786 -17.94 17.63 20.80
CA LEU A 786 -17.14 18.04 21.98
C LEU A 786 -18.00 18.78 23.01
N ARG A 787 -18.90 19.68 22.56
CA ARG A 787 -19.82 20.40 23.45
C ARG A 787 -20.83 19.49 24.13
N GLU A 788 -21.36 18.51 23.40
CA GLU A 788 -22.31 17.52 23.93
C GLU A 788 -21.71 16.71 25.08
N PHE A 789 -20.43 16.35 24.98
CA PHE A 789 -19.68 15.64 26.02
C PHE A 789 -19.01 16.57 27.06
N GLY A 790 -19.28 17.88 26.98
CA GLY A 790 -18.73 18.88 27.90
C GLY A 790 -17.21 19.07 27.84
N VAL A 791 -16.55 18.67 26.74
CA VAL A 791 -15.09 18.76 26.59
C VAL A 791 -14.71 20.20 26.20
N PRO A 792 -13.86 20.91 26.98
CA PRO A 792 -13.41 22.24 26.65
C PRO A 792 -12.42 22.22 25.48
N PHE A 793 -12.61 23.11 24.50
CA PHE A 793 -11.74 23.19 23.33
C PHE A 793 -11.59 24.63 22.85
N TYR A 794 -10.44 24.91 22.23
CA TYR A 794 -10.05 26.20 21.69
C TYR A 794 -9.83 26.10 20.19
N ARG A 795 -9.93 27.22 19.48
CA ARG A 795 -9.75 27.30 18.03
C ARG A 795 -8.59 28.24 17.71
N ALA A 796 -7.80 27.91 16.70
CA ALA A 796 -6.83 28.83 16.12
C ALA A 796 -6.92 28.83 14.59
N TYR A 797 -6.69 30.00 14.00
CA TYR A 797 -6.78 30.22 12.56
C TYR A 797 -5.42 30.71 12.05
N GLN A 798 -4.59 29.77 11.60
CA GLN A 798 -3.19 30.02 11.23
C GLN A 798 -3.10 30.48 9.79
N LYS A 799 -2.59 31.69 9.58
CA LYS A 799 -2.34 32.29 8.27
C LYS A 799 -0.92 31.96 7.77
N PRO A 800 -0.64 32.12 6.47
CA PRO A 800 0.72 32.03 5.96
C PRO A 800 1.67 33.01 6.67
N GLY A 801 2.86 32.53 7.02
CA GLY A 801 3.86 33.27 7.78
C GLY A 801 3.74 33.13 9.30
N GLU A 802 2.77 32.36 9.82
CA GLU A 802 2.55 32.19 11.27
C GLU A 802 3.02 30.81 11.77
N PHE A 803 3.56 30.80 13.00
CA PHE A 803 3.87 29.59 13.75
C PHE A 803 2.71 29.19 14.67
N VAL A 804 2.47 27.89 14.80
CA VAL A 804 1.63 27.28 15.84
C VAL A 804 2.49 26.29 16.61
N ILE A 805 2.42 26.35 17.93
CA ILE A 805 3.14 25.42 18.82
C ILE A 805 2.10 24.57 19.56
N THR A 806 2.28 23.25 19.55
CA THR A 806 1.51 22.33 20.39
C THR A 806 2.34 21.95 21.61
N PHE A 807 1.71 22.00 22.78
CA PHE A 807 2.34 21.69 24.06
C PHE A 807 2.21 20.20 24.41
N PRO A 808 3.05 19.67 25.31
CA PRO A 808 2.96 18.29 25.78
C PRO A 808 1.56 17.92 26.25
N ALA A 809 1.12 16.72 25.86
CA ALA A 809 -0.20 16.16 26.16
C ALA A 809 -1.41 17.00 25.67
N ALA A 810 -1.21 18.05 24.88
CA ALA A 810 -2.30 18.85 24.31
C ALA A 810 -2.83 18.19 23.03
N TYR A 811 -4.05 17.66 23.10
CA TYR A 811 -4.71 17.09 21.92
C TYR A 811 -5.06 18.18 20.92
N HIS A 812 -4.80 17.92 19.64
CA HIS A 812 -5.15 18.85 18.58
C HIS A 812 -5.62 18.13 17.31
N GLN A 813 -6.48 18.81 16.55
CA GLN A 813 -6.98 18.37 15.24
C GLN A 813 -7.23 19.58 14.35
N GLY A 814 -7.49 19.38 13.06
CA GLY A 814 -7.78 20.50 12.18
C GLY A 814 -7.86 20.15 10.72
N PHE A 815 -7.95 21.19 9.88
CA PHE A 815 -8.08 21.05 8.43
C PHE A 815 -7.51 22.25 7.67
N ASN A 816 -7.16 22.02 6.41
CA ASN A 816 -6.64 23.03 5.50
C ASN A 816 -7.77 23.67 4.69
N LEU A 817 -7.69 24.98 4.50
CA LEU A 817 -8.71 25.75 3.78
C LEU A 817 -8.52 25.77 2.25
N GLY A 818 -7.48 25.11 1.75
CA GLY A 818 -7.13 25.08 0.34
C GLY A 818 -5.68 24.69 0.16
N LEU A 819 -5.13 24.96 -1.03
CA LEU A 819 -3.72 24.70 -1.30
C LEU A 819 -2.85 25.49 -0.33
N ASN A 820 -2.07 24.80 0.50
CA ASN A 820 -1.07 25.41 1.38
C ASN A 820 0.14 24.50 1.55
N ILE A 821 1.24 25.10 2.00
CA ILE A 821 2.48 24.39 2.31
C ILE A 821 2.83 24.73 3.75
N ALA A 822 2.92 23.73 4.60
CA ALA A 822 3.35 23.87 5.98
C ALA A 822 4.56 22.98 6.27
N GLU A 823 5.38 23.37 7.22
CA GLU A 823 6.51 22.59 7.73
C GLU A 823 6.32 22.38 9.23
N ALA A 824 6.60 21.18 9.74
CA ALA A 824 6.52 20.90 11.16
C ALA A 824 7.67 20.01 11.64
N VAL A 825 8.01 20.14 12.92
CA VAL A 825 8.98 19.28 13.61
C VAL A 825 8.63 19.20 15.10
N ASN A 826 8.99 18.09 15.76
CA ASN A 826 8.88 17.98 17.21
C ASN A 826 10.11 18.56 17.90
N PHE A 827 9.91 19.06 19.11
CA PHE A 827 11.00 19.56 19.93
C PHE A 827 10.71 19.32 21.42
N ALA A 828 11.73 19.52 22.28
CA ALA A 828 11.59 19.30 23.72
C ALA A 828 12.35 20.35 24.52
N SER A 829 11.82 20.69 25.69
CA SER A 829 12.53 21.38 26.76
C SER A 829 12.59 20.49 27.99
N LEU A 830 13.28 20.91 29.05
CA LEU A 830 13.29 20.18 30.32
C LEU A 830 11.87 19.98 30.88
N HIS A 831 10.94 20.88 30.57
CA HIS A 831 9.53 20.78 30.96
C HIS A 831 8.82 19.56 30.38
N TRP A 832 9.29 18.99 29.26
CA TRP A 832 8.69 17.81 28.65
C TRP A 832 8.99 16.51 29.42
N ILE A 833 10.12 16.42 30.13
CA ILE A 833 10.60 15.16 30.74
C ILE A 833 9.51 14.45 31.59
N PRO A 834 8.76 15.13 32.47
CA PRO A 834 7.70 14.48 33.26
C PRO A 834 6.54 13.94 32.41
N TYR A 835 6.26 14.54 31.25
CA TYR A 835 5.25 14.07 30.32
C TYR A 835 5.76 12.85 29.55
N GLY A 836 7.00 12.90 29.03
CA GLY A 836 7.62 11.77 28.33
C GLY A 836 7.70 10.49 29.17
N LEU A 837 7.95 10.61 30.48
CA LEU A 837 7.94 9.48 31.42
C LEU A 837 6.55 8.86 31.65
N LYS A 838 5.48 9.65 31.49
CA LYS A 838 4.08 9.23 31.67
C LYS A 838 3.38 8.90 30.35
N ALA A 839 4.00 9.20 29.22
CA ALA A 839 3.41 9.07 27.90
C ALA A 839 3.05 7.60 27.61
N LYS A 840 1.76 7.37 27.33
CA LYS A 840 1.27 6.06 26.91
C LYS A 840 1.47 5.90 25.40
N VAL A 841 1.88 4.73 24.93
CA VAL A 841 2.09 4.44 23.49
C VAL A 841 1.09 3.40 22.97
N CYS A 842 0.77 3.39 21.67
CA CYS A 842 0.06 2.24 21.08
C CYS A 842 1.01 1.03 21.07
N LYS A 843 0.48 -0.13 21.45
CA LYS A 843 1.19 -1.42 21.41
C LYS A 843 0.82 -2.26 20.18
N CYS A 844 -0.09 -1.74 19.37
CA CYS A 844 -0.75 -2.38 18.26
C CYS A 844 0.00 -2.27 16.92
N LEU A 845 0.79 -1.21 16.74
CA LEU A 845 1.56 -0.93 15.53
C LEU A 845 3.06 -1.06 15.86
N PRO A 846 3.82 -1.90 15.12
CA PRO A 846 5.27 -2.06 15.33
C PRO A 846 6.05 -0.77 15.13
N ASP A 847 5.59 0.09 14.21
CA ASP A 847 6.26 1.32 13.79
C ASP A 847 5.95 2.54 14.68
N SER A 848 5.27 2.35 15.84
CA SER A 848 5.02 3.45 16.77
C SER A 848 6.35 4.02 17.30
N VAL A 849 6.52 5.33 17.27
CA VAL A 849 7.70 5.98 17.85
C VAL A 849 7.77 5.70 19.35
N ARG A 850 8.95 5.27 19.82
CA ARG A 850 9.25 5.03 21.24
C ARG A 850 10.60 5.66 21.57
N ILE A 851 10.64 6.39 22.68
CA ILE A 851 11.89 6.91 23.23
C ILE A 851 12.16 6.17 24.54
N ASP A 852 13.34 5.55 24.63
CA ASP A 852 13.84 5.00 25.89
C ASP A 852 14.28 6.16 26.80
N MET A 853 13.40 6.51 27.74
CA MET A 853 13.60 7.65 28.63
C MET A 853 14.79 7.44 29.57
N ASP A 854 15.09 6.20 29.99
CA ASP A 854 16.21 5.92 30.89
C ASP A 854 17.55 6.15 30.17
N SER A 855 17.66 5.66 28.93
CA SER A 855 18.83 5.91 28.08
C SER A 855 18.97 7.40 27.73
N PHE A 856 17.86 8.07 27.44
CA PHE A 856 17.84 9.49 27.12
C PHE A 856 18.30 10.35 28.30
N LEU A 857 17.75 10.13 29.49
CA LEU A 857 18.11 10.89 30.70
C LEU A 857 19.56 10.62 31.11
N THR A 858 20.03 9.37 31.01
CA THR A 858 21.43 9.03 31.25
C THR A 858 22.34 9.82 30.31
N LYS A 859 22.08 9.83 29.00
CA LYS A 859 22.87 10.62 28.02
C LYS A 859 22.75 12.14 28.22
N LEU A 860 21.60 12.62 28.68
CA LEU A 860 21.38 14.04 28.92
C LEU A 860 22.23 14.54 30.10
N PHE A 861 22.32 13.76 31.18
CA PHE A 861 22.98 14.15 32.44
C PHE A 861 24.38 13.56 32.68
N SER A 862 24.86 12.61 31.87
CA SER A 862 26.19 11.97 32.06
C SER A 862 27.35 12.70 31.39
N GLU A 863 27.09 13.67 30.50
CA GLU A 863 28.15 14.45 29.85
C GLU A 863 28.44 15.73 30.66
N PRO A 864 29.71 16.02 31.03
CA PRO A 864 30.03 17.30 31.67
C PRO A 864 29.74 18.45 30.69
N PRO A 865 29.18 19.58 31.15
CA PRO A 865 28.79 20.68 30.26
C PRO A 865 30.03 21.31 29.63
N SER A 866 30.25 21.03 28.34
CA SER A 866 31.25 21.69 27.52
C SER A 866 30.72 23.05 27.06
N GLY A 867 30.74 24.04 27.96
CA GLY A 867 30.53 25.45 27.63
C GLY A 867 29.61 26.19 28.61
N PRO A 868 29.84 27.50 28.87
CA PRO A 868 29.12 28.26 29.89
C PRO A 868 27.71 28.73 29.47
N GLU A 869 26.99 28.04 28.58
CA GLU A 869 25.70 28.53 28.02
C GLU A 869 24.53 27.53 28.00
N LEU A 870 24.65 26.31 28.52
CA LEU A 870 23.66 25.25 28.23
C LEU A 870 22.40 25.17 29.11
N LEU A 871 22.28 25.99 30.16
CA LEU A 871 21.05 26.12 30.96
C LEU A 871 20.86 27.60 31.35
N GLY A 872 20.72 28.48 30.35
CA GLY A 872 20.23 29.83 30.60
C GLY A 872 18.77 29.81 31.03
N ASP A 873 18.35 30.80 31.83
CA ASP A 873 16.95 31.03 32.20
C ASP A 873 16.06 31.00 30.94
N ASP A 874 15.12 30.04 30.90
CA ASP A 874 14.23 29.80 29.76
C ASP A 874 13.45 31.09 29.42
N PRO A 875 13.67 31.76 28.26
CA PRO A 875 12.95 32.97 27.89
C PRO A 875 11.50 32.71 27.44
N TRP A 876 11.02 31.46 27.54
CA TRP A 876 9.82 30.95 26.84
C TRP A 876 8.51 31.01 27.64
N VAL A 877 8.47 31.76 28.75
CA VAL A 877 7.20 32.05 29.45
C VAL A 877 6.53 33.25 28.78
N PHE A 878 5.69 33.00 27.76
CA PHE A 878 4.83 34.04 27.20
C PHE A 878 3.68 34.36 28.17
N SER A 879 3.68 35.60 28.69
CA SER A 879 2.62 36.16 29.52
C SER A 879 1.38 36.48 28.69
N CYS A 880 0.32 35.64 28.79
CA CYS A 880 -1.02 36.06 28.39
C CYS A 880 -1.58 37.05 29.41
N LYS A 881 -2.01 38.25 28.96
CA LYS A 881 -2.74 39.25 29.77
C LYS A 881 -4.07 38.77 30.36
N CYS A 882 -4.45 37.52 30.12
CA CYS A 882 -5.74 36.96 30.51
C CYS A 882 -5.75 36.24 31.87
N HIS A 883 -4.59 36.02 32.52
CA HIS A 883 -4.43 35.36 33.84
C HIS A 883 -5.28 34.09 34.07
N LYS A 884 -5.65 33.36 33.01
CA LYS A 884 -6.57 32.21 33.08
C LYS A 884 -5.90 30.84 32.95
N TYR A 885 -4.57 30.78 32.99
CA TYR A 885 -3.81 29.53 33.03
C TYR A 885 -2.87 29.55 34.22
N CYS A 886 -3.16 28.73 35.22
CA CYS A 886 -2.32 28.53 36.39
C CYS A 886 -1.07 27.76 35.97
N SER A 887 0.11 28.35 36.17
CA SER A 887 1.35 27.58 36.27
C SER A 887 1.40 26.90 37.65
N SER A 888 2.26 25.91 37.81
CA SER A 888 2.59 25.25 39.09
C SER A 888 3.34 26.16 40.07
N ASN A 889 2.91 27.42 40.16
CA ASN A 889 3.36 28.39 41.15
C ASN A 889 2.19 28.86 42.03
N SER A 890 1.22 27.97 42.29
CA SER A 890 0.50 28.03 43.57
C SER A 890 1.45 27.46 44.63
N SER A 891 2.11 28.35 45.36
CA SER A 891 2.59 28.00 46.70
C SER A 891 1.39 27.53 47.53
N ASP A 892 1.58 26.43 48.26
CA ASP A 892 0.67 25.78 49.21
C ASP A 892 -0.15 24.60 48.65
N VAL A 893 0.52 23.44 48.52
CA VAL A 893 -0.11 22.14 48.77
C VAL A 893 0.79 21.36 49.73
N GLU A 894 0.56 21.53 51.03
CA GLU A 894 1.07 20.60 52.04
C GLU A 894 0.26 19.29 51.95
N VAL A 895 0.93 18.18 51.59
CA VAL A 895 0.30 16.86 51.61
C VAL A 895 0.42 16.30 53.02
N GLU A 896 -0.65 16.40 53.81
CA GLU A 896 -0.74 15.78 55.13
C GLU A 896 -0.77 14.23 55.02
N ALA A 897 0.17 13.57 55.69
CA ALA A 897 0.22 12.11 55.81
C ALA A 897 0.06 11.69 57.28
N LYS A 898 -0.65 10.60 57.53
CA LYS A 898 -0.91 10.07 58.88
C LYS A 898 -0.38 8.64 59.01
N VAL A 899 0.36 8.36 60.08
CA VAL A 899 0.76 6.99 60.42
C VAL A 899 -0.46 6.26 61.00
N THR A 900 -0.84 5.15 60.38
CA THR A 900 -2.05 4.38 60.75
C THR A 900 -1.72 3.14 61.58
N ALA A 901 -0.54 2.54 61.44
CA ALA A 901 -0.10 1.38 62.22
C ALA A 901 1.44 1.29 62.33
N VAL A 902 1.94 0.60 63.36
CA VAL A 902 3.37 0.32 63.56
C VAL A 902 3.52 -1.17 63.89
N GLU A 903 4.32 -1.89 63.10
CA GLU A 903 4.63 -3.31 63.31
C GLU A 903 6.14 -3.55 63.19
N GLY A 904 6.77 -3.89 64.32
CA GLY A 904 8.20 -4.17 64.39
C GLY A 904 9.06 -2.97 63.95
N LYS A 905 9.85 -3.15 62.88
CA LYS A 905 10.69 -2.09 62.30
C LYS A 905 10.00 -1.33 61.16
N TYR A 906 8.69 -1.45 60.98
CA TYR A 906 7.95 -0.82 59.88
C TYR A 906 6.74 -0.02 60.36
N ILE A 907 6.44 1.08 59.67
CA ILE A 907 5.26 1.93 59.90
C ILE A 907 4.38 1.97 58.65
N ARG A 908 3.07 1.95 58.82
CA ARG A 908 2.08 2.09 57.75
C ARG A 908 1.65 3.55 57.65
N VAL A 909 1.80 4.17 56.48
CA VAL A 909 1.48 5.58 56.25
C VAL A 909 0.32 5.72 55.27
N HIS A 910 -0.67 6.53 55.64
CA HIS A 910 -1.83 6.86 54.83
C HIS A 910 -1.79 8.34 54.42
N TYR A 911 -1.91 8.60 53.13
CA TYR A 911 -1.91 9.95 52.56
C TYR A 911 -3.34 10.47 52.42
N LYS A 912 -3.60 11.70 52.92
CA LYS A 912 -4.95 12.27 52.95
C LYS A 912 -5.46 12.50 51.53
N GLY A 913 -6.50 11.76 51.13
CA GLY A 913 -7.11 11.83 49.79
C GLY A 913 -6.92 10.57 48.95
N GLU A 914 -6.15 9.59 49.41
CA GLU A 914 -6.00 8.28 48.77
C GLU A 914 -6.82 7.20 49.49
N SER A 915 -7.13 6.09 48.79
CA SER A 915 -7.86 4.97 49.39
C SER A 915 -6.94 4.14 50.30
N ALA A 916 -7.50 3.51 51.34
CA ALA A 916 -6.73 2.73 52.33
C ALA A 916 -5.95 1.52 51.75
N ASP A 917 -6.27 1.12 50.52
CA ASP A 917 -5.58 0.05 49.80
C ASP A 917 -4.21 0.50 49.25
N ASN A 918 -3.96 1.82 49.19
CA ASN A 918 -2.69 2.41 48.76
C ASN A 918 -1.74 2.73 49.94
N ASP A 919 -2.05 2.27 51.14
CA ASP A 919 -1.19 2.49 52.30
C ASP A 919 0.17 1.83 52.11
N GLU A 920 1.24 2.57 52.40
CA GLU A 920 2.61 2.11 52.23
C GLU A 920 3.24 1.71 53.57
N TRP A 921 3.94 0.57 53.60
CA TRP A 921 4.71 0.12 54.77
C TRP A 921 6.20 0.50 54.62
N LEU A 922 6.65 1.40 55.48
CA LEU A 922 8.01 1.97 55.43
C LEU A 922 8.87 1.49 56.61
N PRO A 923 10.13 1.04 56.38
CA PRO A 923 11.04 0.69 57.45
C PRO A 923 11.51 1.94 58.22
N VAL A 924 11.47 1.86 59.56
CA VAL A 924 11.85 2.92 60.52
C VAL A 924 13.31 3.39 60.34
N SER A 925 14.18 2.55 59.76
CA SER A 925 15.60 2.88 59.51
C SER A 925 15.89 3.55 58.16
N SER A 926 14.86 3.92 57.40
CA SER A 926 15.01 4.60 56.12
C SER A 926 15.47 6.06 56.29
N LYS A 927 16.59 6.44 55.67
CA LYS A 927 17.05 7.85 55.55
C LYS A 927 16.03 8.75 54.83
N GLU A 928 15.09 8.16 54.10
CA GLU A 928 13.98 8.84 53.43
C GLU A 928 12.96 9.40 54.45
N LEU A 929 12.76 8.69 55.57
CA LEU A 929 11.78 9.05 56.60
C LEU A 929 12.21 10.33 57.36
N GLN A 930 13.50 10.47 57.65
CA GLN A 930 14.06 11.64 58.33
C GLN A 930 14.05 12.91 57.47
N ARG A 931 13.99 12.79 56.14
CA ARG A 931 13.91 13.95 55.23
C ARG A 931 12.50 14.46 55.00
N ARG A 932 11.46 13.64 55.28
CA ARG A 932 10.07 13.92 54.90
C ARG A 932 9.12 14.20 56.08
N ILE A 933 9.56 13.99 57.32
CA ILE A 933 8.75 14.27 58.51
C ILE A 933 9.15 15.64 59.08
N VAL A 934 8.23 16.61 59.04
CA VAL A 934 8.48 17.97 59.52
C VAL A 934 8.11 18.15 61.01
N ALA A 935 7.19 17.34 61.57
CA ALA A 935 6.89 17.28 63.00
C ALA A 935 6.18 15.96 63.39
N VAL A 936 6.35 15.51 64.64
CA VAL A 936 5.62 14.38 65.23
C VAL A 936 4.88 14.89 66.47
N GLU A 937 3.56 14.95 66.43
CA GLU A 937 2.74 15.23 67.62
C GLU A 937 2.23 13.92 68.24
N PRO A 938 2.32 13.75 69.57
CA PRO A 938 1.78 12.59 70.24
C PRO A 938 0.24 12.61 70.22
N PRO A 939 -0.43 11.45 70.13
CA PRO A 939 -1.88 11.41 70.03
C PRO A 939 -2.52 11.89 71.33
N LEU A 940 -3.43 12.86 71.20
CA LEU A 940 -4.35 13.28 72.27
C LEU A 940 -5.12 12.06 72.78
N VAL A 941 -4.99 11.79 74.08
CA VAL A 941 -5.78 10.80 74.80
C VAL A 941 -7.25 11.20 74.71
N LYS A 942 -8.07 10.41 74.03
CA LYS A 942 -9.53 10.55 74.07
C LYS A 942 -10.03 10.14 75.46
N THR A 943 -10.35 11.12 76.30
CA THR A 943 -11.39 10.90 77.32
C THR A 943 -12.74 10.86 76.62
N LYS A 944 -13.47 9.77 76.87
CA LYS A 944 -14.89 9.56 76.55
C LYS A 944 -15.70 10.78 77.01
N ASP A 945 -16.77 11.10 76.30
CA ASP A 945 -18.13 11.00 76.85
C ASP A 945 -19.22 11.37 75.83
N LEU A 946 -20.26 10.54 75.86
CA LEU A 946 -21.62 10.62 75.30
C LEU A 946 -21.82 10.46 73.79
#